data_AF-A0A9Y1Z8G7-F1
#
_entry.id   AF-A0A9Y1Z8G7-F1
#
_cell.length_a   1.000
_cell.length_b   1.000
_cell.length_c   1.000
_cell.angle_alpha   90.00
_cell.angle_beta   90.00
_cell.angle_gamma   90.00
#
_symmetry.space_group_name_H-M   'P 1'
#
loop_
_entity.id
_entity.type
_entity.pdbx_description
1 polymer ?
#
loop_
_entity_poly.entity_id
_entity_poly.type
_entity_poly.pdbx_seq_one_letter_code
_entity_poly.pdbx_strand_id
1 'polypeptide(L)'
;MDPYDFEHFVADLWHRMGWQTEVSTAAMDKGVDITARKQHPYEQTTLIQAKRYGPNTTVGSPDIQQYASLGQQYNGVDKVVVVTTNEFTGQARDLAERLNVKLINGDDLVSLIVENDALDLVDDYLEFVTTVESESVSEQPQQQADETQSEATETTTTAEPEPEPEPTTHSNAVPSTVWEKTIMVAIPGWVVAFFGVEVLPESLWAFIFFAVWLGLPIALFLDARHVREYRDWPQYWWAYVLTSLIWLFAIIPAGLYLWRRRSFNESADAETDTSHAPETATANTTPPDAETHSQSKTESDTSPDASATPAAQTASSKQDSDAVSTNDQGLNRMDIEYGGDQYYAQTATSPNGEYTAAYQDGRSGAGDDDPEPGRVFLFDGDELQFTTEIDRPNACAVANDGTVAVVDWNDWGDTLSGTFHVFNGSGHRFVKHEFDSNIGPVAITPDGDYAATSTFNPDCSTYLFNVAAGERLLRHENQHGNVQHLDFVERGGNWMLRLGNPDGDSAYGIDLGGHIVWKSEGLQRQARLDELLEGSTEADLHEALDLLEEAMELASEDYEERNVAGQLAETHWKLAKTIKQEDGVTGEWWEHLDQAAQYYRQTLPRYAGKQGLAKVKRQQGKQHLDDGNEATARECFKEIATLEDEYDVQLLTDADKRRLNELR
;
A
#
# COMPACT_ATOMS: atom_id res chain seq x y z
N MET A 1 -0.06 -20.47 -14.35
CA MET A 1 0.14 -19.06 -14.67
C MET A 1 0.57 -18.31 -13.44
N ASP A 2 1.83 -17.90 -13.38
CA ASP A 2 2.35 -16.98 -12.36
C ASP A 2 2.06 -15.51 -12.76
N PRO A 3 2.42 -14.49 -11.95
CA PRO A 3 2.18 -13.08 -12.31
C PRO A 3 2.84 -12.63 -13.62
N TYR A 4 4.04 -13.13 -13.93
CA TYR A 4 4.77 -12.75 -15.15
C TYR A 4 4.11 -13.35 -16.39
N ASP A 5 3.69 -14.62 -16.30
CA ASP A 5 2.87 -15.26 -17.33
C ASP A 5 1.55 -14.51 -17.54
N PHE A 6 0.95 -13.97 -16.47
CA PHE A 6 -0.30 -13.22 -16.56
C PHE A 6 -0.13 -11.89 -17.30
N GLU A 7 0.99 -11.17 -17.07
CA GLU A 7 1.32 -9.97 -17.84
C GLU A 7 1.47 -10.29 -19.35
N HIS A 8 2.14 -11.38 -19.68
CA HIS A 8 2.33 -11.83 -21.07
C HIS A 8 1.00 -12.25 -21.71
N PHE A 9 0.17 -12.98 -20.97
CA PHE A 9 -1.18 -13.35 -21.40
C PHE A 9 -2.03 -12.11 -21.73
N VAL A 10 -2.03 -11.10 -20.84
CA VAL A 10 -2.75 -9.84 -21.07
C VAL A 10 -2.16 -9.10 -22.29
N ALA A 11 -0.85 -9.10 -22.47
CA ALA A 11 -0.21 -8.48 -23.62
C ALA A 11 -0.58 -9.15 -24.94
N ASP A 12 -0.64 -10.49 -24.97
CA ASP A 12 -1.05 -11.25 -26.15
C ASP A 12 -2.54 -11.09 -26.46
N LEU A 13 -3.39 -10.99 -25.43
CA LEU A 13 -4.81 -10.68 -25.60
C LEU A 13 -4.98 -9.30 -26.26
N TRP A 14 -4.24 -8.28 -25.81
CA TRP A 14 -4.23 -6.97 -26.47
C TRP A 14 -3.67 -7.02 -27.88
N HIS A 15 -2.65 -7.84 -28.11
CA HIS A 15 -2.13 -8.07 -29.45
C HIS A 15 -3.20 -8.63 -30.40
N ARG A 16 -3.97 -9.61 -29.94
CA ARG A 16 -5.09 -10.21 -30.68
C ARG A 16 -6.19 -9.20 -31.00
N MET A 17 -6.43 -8.24 -30.11
CA MET A 17 -7.32 -7.08 -30.34
C MET A 17 -6.76 -6.03 -31.33
N GLY A 18 -5.62 -6.33 -31.97
CA GLY A 18 -4.98 -5.50 -32.99
C GLY A 18 -4.14 -4.36 -32.43
N TRP A 19 -3.62 -4.49 -31.21
CA TRP A 19 -2.64 -3.57 -30.63
C TRP A 19 -1.22 -4.10 -30.86
N GLN A 20 -0.24 -3.20 -30.90
CA GLN A 20 1.18 -3.54 -30.76
C GLN A 20 1.52 -3.45 -29.28
N THR A 21 1.94 -4.56 -28.67
CA THR A 21 2.22 -4.64 -27.22
C THR A 21 3.71 -4.82 -26.97
N GLU A 22 4.18 -4.22 -25.88
CA GLU A 22 5.53 -4.38 -25.36
C GLU A 22 5.44 -4.59 -23.85
N VAL A 23 5.92 -5.75 -23.37
CA VAL A 23 5.96 -6.08 -21.94
C VAL A 23 7.24 -5.50 -21.34
N SER A 24 7.10 -4.82 -20.21
CA SER A 24 8.22 -4.21 -19.49
C SER A 24 9.15 -5.27 -18.93
N THR A 25 10.45 -5.01 -18.92
CA THR A 25 11.43 -5.87 -18.24
C THR A 25 11.78 -5.26 -16.89
N ALA A 26 11.91 -6.10 -15.86
CA ALA A 26 12.07 -5.74 -14.44
C ALA A 26 13.18 -4.72 -14.10
N ALA A 27 14.03 -4.33 -15.06
CA ALA A 27 15.08 -3.33 -14.90
C ALA A 27 14.63 -1.87 -15.18
N MET A 28 13.42 -1.63 -15.72
CA MET A 28 12.88 -0.29 -16.03
C MET A 28 11.50 -0.04 -15.40
N ASP A 29 11.21 -0.67 -14.28
CA ASP A 29 9.85 -0.70 -13.76
C ASP A 29 9.50 0.56 -12.96
N LYS A 30 8.80 1.49 -13.59
CA LYS A 30 8.10 2.59 -12.92
C LYS A 30 6.66 2.21 -12.57
N GLY A 31 6.34 0.91 -12.52
CA GLY A 31 4.99 0.40 -12.27
C GLY A 31 4.13 0.34 -13.53
N VAL A 32 4.69 -0.05 -14.68
CA VAL A 32 3.94 -0.28 -15.92
C VAL A 32 4.34 -1.65 -16.46
N ASP A 33 3.39 -2.57 -16.53
CA ASP A 33 3.68 -3.93 -16.99
C ASP A 33 3.68 -4.02 -18.52
N ILE A 34 2.71 -3.38 -19.19
CA ILE A 34 2.53 -3.48 -20.65
C ILE A 34 2.26 -2.11 -21.26
N THR A 35 2.94 -1.81 -22.37
CA THR A 35 2.62 -0.67 -23.24
C THR A 35 1.95 -1.16 -24.51
N ALA A 36 0.71 -0.73 -24.78
CA ALA A 36 -0.06 -1.08 -25.96
C ALA A 36 -0.26 0.13 -26.88
N ARG A 37 0.06 0.00 -28.18
CA ARG A 37 -0.07 1.05 -29.20
C ARG A 37 -0.96 0.62 -30.35
N LYS A 38 -1.83 1.50 -30.83
CA LYS A 38 -2.68 1.25 -32.00
C LYS A 38 -2.63 2.45 -32.93
N GLN A 39 -2.43 2.22 -34.23
CA GLN A 39 -2.25 3.29 -35.22
C GLN A 39 -3.52 3.64 -36.00
N HIS A 40 -4.54 2.77 -35.97
CA HIS A 40 -5.77 2.94 -36.75
C HIS A 40 -7.00 2.76 -35.85
N PRO A 41 -8.01 3.66 -35.91
CA PRO A 41 -8.19 4.77 -36.86
C PRO A 41 -7.37 6.04 -36.58
N TYR A 42 -6.71 6.12 -35.43
CA TYR A 42 -5.75 7.17 -35.07
C TYR A 42 -4.74 6.59 -34.05
N GLU A 43 -3.61 7.27 -33.87
CA GLU A 43 -2.57 6.84 -32.93
C GLU A 43 -3.10 6.92 -31.49
N GLN A 44 -2.97 5.80 -30.77
CA GLN A 44 -3.31 5.67 -29.36
C GLN A 44 -2.23 4.89 -28.64
N THR A 45 -1.82 5.36 -27.46
CA THR A 45 -0.94 4.66 -26.53
C THR A 45 -1.68 4.41 -25.22
N THR A 46 -1.72 3.16 -24.80
CA THR A 46 -2.34 2.72 -23.55
C THR A 46 -1.29 2.05 -22.68
N LEU A 47 -1.19 2.47 -21.42
CA LEU A 47 -0.41 1.78 -20.40
C LEU A 47 -1.31 0.80 -19.66
N ILE A 48 -0.85 -0.42 -19.43
CA ILE A 48 -1.62 -1.47 -18.77
C ILE A 48 -0.80 -1.98 -17.59
N GLN A 49 -1.42 -1.99 -16.41
CA GLN A 49 -0.96 -2.76 -15.26
C GLN A 49 -1.80 -4.02 -15.16
N ALA A 50 -1.18 -5.18 -15.04
CA ALA A 50 -1.80 -6.47 -14.79
C ALA A 50 -1.52 -6.93 -13.34
N LYS A 51 -2.57 -7.16 -12.55
CA LYS A 51 -2.48 -7.70 -11.20
C LYS A 51 -3.13 -9.06 -11.11
N ARG A 52 -2.32 -10.10 -10.96
CA ARG A 52 -2.81 -11.44 -10.64
C ARG A 52 -3.05 -11.55 -9.13
N TYR A 53 -4.30 -11.41 -8.72
CA TYR A 53 -4.73 -11.55 -7.33
C TYR A 53 -5.53 -12.82 -7.09
N GLY A 54 -5.44 -13.32 -5.85
CA GLY A 54 -6.28 -14.41 -5.37
C GLY A 54 -7.73 -13.97 -5.16
N PRO A 55 -8.68 -14.91 -4.96
CA PRO A 55 -10.11 -14.63 -4.88
C PRO A 55 -10.52 -13.67 -3.75
N ASN A 56 -9.68 -13.52 -2.72
CA ASN A 56 -9.95 -12.68 -1.55
C ASN A 56 -9.24 -11.31 -1.58
N THR A 57 -8.48 -11.00 -2.64
CA THR A 57 -7.73 -9.75 -2.74
C THR A 57 -8.31 -8.88 -3.85
N THR A 58 -8.94 -7.77 -3.46
CA THR A 58 -9.47 -6.77 -4.40
C THR A 58 -8.48 -5.63 -4.60
N VAL A 59 -8.55 -4.96 -5.75
CA VAL A 59 -7.71 -3.78 -6.04
C VAL A 59 -8.33 -2.56 -5.33
N GLY A 60 -7.55 -1.93 -4.47
CA GLY A 60 -7.95 -0.78 -3.65
C GLY A 60 -7.82 0.56 -4.37
N SER A 61 -8.38 1.63 -3.77
CA SER A 61 -8.15 3.00 -4.27
C SER A 61 -6.67 3.43 -4.27
N PRO A 62 -5.78 2.99 -3.36
CA PRO A 62 -4.35 3.36 -3.41
C PRO A 62 -3.66 2.85 -4.69
N ASP A 63 -3.97 1.62 -5.10
CA ASP A 63 -3.50 1.01 -6.35
C ASP A 63 -3.89 1.88 -7.56
N ILE A 64 -5.17 2.21 -7.69
CA ILE A 64 -5.68 3.04 -8.80
C ILE A 64 -5.00 4.40 -8.84
N GLN A 65 -4.75 4.99 -7.67
CA GLN A 65 -4.10 6.29 -7.57
C GLN A 65 -2.64 6.24 -8.04
N GLN A 66 -1.91 5.19 -7.65
CA GLN A 66 -0.55 4.95 -8.13
C GLN A 66 -0.55 4.83 -9.66
N TYR A 67 -1.41 3.99 -10.23
CA TYR A 67 -1.43 3.76 -11.67
C TYR A 67 -1.89 4.99 -12.47
N ALA A 68 -2.82 5.79 -11.93
CA ALA A 68 -3.22 7.05 -12.54
C ALA A 68 -2.04 8.02 -12.73
N SER A 69 -1.10 8.06 -11.77
CA SER A 69 0.08 8.93 -11.85
C SER A 69 1.01 8.56 -13.03
N LEU A 70 0.95 7.32 -13.52
CA LEU A 70 1.77 6.86 -14.65
C LEU A 70 1.40 7.58 -15.95
N GLY A 71 0.11 7.85 -16.16
CA GLY A 71 -0.34 8.60 -17.34
C GLY A 71 0.27 10.01 -17.42
N GLN A 72 0.64 10.60 -16.28
CA GLN A 72 1.28 11.91 -16.22
C GLN A 72 2.81 11.84 -16.38
N GLN A 73 3.42 10.69 -16.06
CA GLN A 73 4.88 10.49 -16.12
C GLN A 73 5.38 10.13 -17.53
N TYR A 74 4.50 9.63 -18.39
CA TYR A 74 4.84 9.22 -19.77
C TYR A 74 4.18 10.16 -20.78
N ASN A 75 4.99 10.81 -21.62
CA ASN A 75 4.47 11.67 -22.69
C ASN A 75 3.74 10.85 -23.77
N GLY A 76 2.55 11.31 -24.16
CA GLY A 76 1.77 10.72 -25.27
C GLY A 76 0.97 9.48 -24.88
N VAL A 77 0.64 9.30 -23.60
CA VAL A 77 -0.28 8.26 -23.12
C VAL A 77 -1.72 8.79 -23.16
N ASP A 78 -2.61 8.07 -23.82
CA ASP A 78 -4.03 8.43 -23.92
C ASP A 78 -4.86 7.84 -22.79
N LYS A 79 -4.49 6.65 -22.31
CA LYS A 79 -5.23 5.90 -21.30
C LYS A 79 -4.30 5.05 -20.42
N VAL A 80 -4.68 4.92 -19.16
CA VAL A 80 -4.16 3.90 -18.25
C VAL A 80 -5.26 2.87 -18.03
N VAL A 81 -4.90 1.59 -18.10
CA VAL A 81 -5.77 0.44 -17.86
C VAL A 81 -5.19 -0.37 -16.71
N VAL A 82 -6.04 -0.79 -15.78
CA VAL A 82 -5.69 -1.74 -14.73
C VAL A 82 -6.50 -3.00 -14.98
N VAL A 83 -5.80 -4.11 -15.18
CA VAL A 83 -6.36 -5.44 -15.39
C VAL A 83 -6.10 -6.26 -14.14
N THR A 84 -7.10 -6.94 -13.62
CA THR A 84 -6.93 -7.86 -12.48
C THR A 84 -7.72 -9.14 -12.69
N THR A 85 -7.24 -10.25 -12.11
CA THR A 85 -7.99 -11.51 -12.08
C THR A 85 -9.17 -11.50 -11.09
N ASN A 86 -9.27 -10.47 -10.24
CA ASN A 86 -10.33 -10.33 -9.25
C ASN A 86 -11.12 -9.02 -9.43
N GLU A 87 -11.72 -8.48 -8.38
CA GLU A 87 -12.57 -7.28 -8.41
C GLU A 87 -11.87 -6.01 -7.89
N PHE A 88 -12.48 -4.86 -8.19
CA PHE A 88 -12.10 -3.56 -7.62
C PHE A 88 -13.00 -3.22 -6.42
N THR A 89 -12.49 -2.45 -5.47
CA THR A 89 -13.32 -1.84 -4.41
C THR A 89 -14.23 -0.74 -4.96
N GLY A 90 -15.31 -0.38 -4.26
CA GLY A 90 -16.17 0.75 -4.65
C GLY A 90 -15.38 2.06 -4.80
N GLN A 91 -14.51 2.36 -3.84
CA GLN A 91 -13.67 3.56 -3.85
C GLN A 91 -12.65 3.55 -5.02
N ALA A 92 -12.13 2.38 -5.39
CA ALA A 92 -11.25 2.24 -6.56
C ALA A 92 -11.97 2.60 -7.85
N ARG A 93 -13.23 2.18 -8.02
CA ARG A 93 -14.04 2.52 -9.20
C ARG A 93 -14.32 4.03 -9.28
N ASP A 94 -14.78 4.64 -8.19
CA ASP A 94 -15.05 6.08 -8.12
C ASP A 94 -13.80 6.92 -8.40
N LEU A 95 -12.64 6.46 -7.91
CA LEU A 95 -11.38 7.13 -8.17
C LEU A 95 -10.92 6.95 -9.62
N ALA A 96 -11.07 5.75 -10.18
CA ALA A 96 -10.69 5.46 -11.57
C ALA A 96 -11.49 6.32 -12.56
N GLU A 97 -12.79 6.51 -12.33
CA GLU A 97 -13.63 7.38 -13.16
C GLU A 97 -13.11 8.83 -13.15
N ARG A 98 -12.81 9.37 -11.97
CA ARG A 98 -12.28 10.73 -11.80
C ARG A 98 -10.90 10.91 -12.45
N LEU A 99 -10.06 9.88 -12.39
CA LEU A 99 -8.69 9.91 -12.89
C LEU A 99 -8.55 9.40 -14.34
N ASN A 100 -9.66 9.10 -15.01
CA ASN A 100 -9.69 8.52 -16.37
C ASN A 100 -8.85 7.23 -16.49
N VAL A 101 -8.86 6.40 -15.46
CA VAL A 101 -8.28 5.05 -15.46
C VAL A 101 -9.37 4.05 -15.86
N LYS A 102 -9.05 3.12 -16.76
CA LYS A 102 -9.96 2.04 -17.14
C LYS A 102 -9.69 0.81 -16.31
N LEU A 103 -10.76 0.20 -15.82
CA LEU A 103 -10.71 -0.96 -14.96
C LEU A 103 -11.24 -2.17 -15.74
N ILE A 104 -10.52 -3.27 -15.66
CA ILE A 104 -10.90 -4.56 -16.26
C ILE A 104 -10.73 -5.59 -15.15
N ASN A 105 -11.86 -6.02 -14.58
CA ASN A 105 -11.88 -7.03 -13.53
C ASN A 105 -11.81 -8.45 -14.14
N GLY A 106 -11.85 -9.48 -13.28
CA GLY A 106 -11.80 -10.86 -13.75
C GLY A 106 -12.93 -11.22 -14.72
N ASP A 107 -14.15 -10.74 -14.49
CA ASP A 107 -15.30 -11.01 -15.37
C ASP A 107 -15.21 -10.26 -16.70
N ASP A 108 -14.75 -9.01 -16.69
CA ASP A 108 -14.49 -8.20 -17.88
C ASP A 108 -13.39 -8.86 -18.73
N LEU A 109 -12.34 -9.35 -18.08
CA LEU A 109 -11.24 -10.05 -18.74
C LEU A 109 -11.73 -11.32 -19.43
N VAL A 110 -12.59 -12.10 -18.78
CA VAL A 110 -13.19 -13.30 -19.39
C VAL A 110 -14.09 -12.93 -20.58
N SER A 111 -14.87 -11.86 -20.45
CA SER A 111 -15.69 -11.35 -21.55
C SER A 111 -14.83 -10.95 -22.75
N LEU A 112 -13.71 -10.26 -22.52
CA LEU A 112 -12.75 -9.90 -23.57
C LEU A 112 -12.14 -11.13 -24.26
N ILE A 113 -11.82 -12.18 -23.51
CA ILE A 113 -11.29 -13.43 -24.08
C ILE A 113 -12.30 -14.06 -25.04
N VAL A 114 -13.56 -14.17 -24.62
CA VAL A 114 -14.63 -14.78 -25.42
C VAL A 114 -14.95 -13.94 -26.66
N GLU A 115 -15.09 -12.62 -26.50
CA GLU A 115 -15.41 -11.70 -27.61
C GLU A 115 -14.35 -11.69 -28.71
N ASN A 116 -13.09 -11.97 -28.35
CA ASN A 116 -11.95 -11.98 -29.28
C ASN A 116 -11.51 -13.39 -29.70
N ASP A 117 -12.35 -14.40 -29.44
CA ASP A 117 -12.11 -15.82 -29.76
C ASP A 117 -10.73 -16.28 -29.29
N ALA A 118 -10.33 -15.87 -28.08
CA ALA A 118 -8.97 -16.02 -27.53
C ALA A 118 -8.83 -17.20 -26.56
N LEU A 119 -9.71 -18.20 -26.64
CA LEU A 119 -9.67 -19.38 -25.77
C LEU A 119 -8.43 -20.25 -26.04
N ASP A 120 -7.96 -20.28 -27.28
CA ASP A 120 -6.69 -20.89 -27.68
C ASP A 120 -5.50 -20.27 -26.94
N LEU A 121 -5.50 -18.94 -26.76
CA LEU A 121 -4.49 -18.24 -26.00
C LEU A 121 -4.51 -18.62 -24.52
N VAL A 122 -5.69 -18.89 -23.95
CA VAL A 122 -5.78 -19.36 -22.55
C VAL A 122 -5.14 -20.74 -22.40
N ASP A 123 -5.37 -21.65 -23.36
CA ASP A 123 -4.79 -23.00 -23.35
C ASP A 123 -3.24 -22.95 -23.39
N ASP A 124 -2.66 -22.10 -24.25
CA ASP A 124 -1.21 -21.94 -24.39
C ASP A 124 -0.52 -21.55 -23.07
N TYR A 125 -1.19 -20.77 -22.22
CA TYR A 125 -0.65 -20.33 -20.92
C TYR A 125 -1.03 -21.23 -19.74
N LEU A 126 -1.98 -22.16 -19.92
CA LEU A 126 -2.42 -23.11 -18.88
C LEU A 126 -1.80 -24.51 -19.06
N GLU A 127 -1.38 -24.91 -20.27
CA GLU A 127 -0.70 -26.20 -20.51
C GLU A 127 0.65 -26.34 -19.75
N PHE A 128 1.22 -25.25 -19.23
CA PHE A 128 2.44 -25.30 -18.41
C PHE A 128 2.22 -25.77 -16.96
N VAL A 129 0.98 -26.04 -16.54
CA VAL A 129 0.67 -26.65 -15.24
C VAL A 129 0.30 -28.11 -15.45
N THR A 130 1.23 -29.02 -15.14
CA THR A 130 1.02 -30.47 -15.14
C THR A 130 -0.29 -30.83 -14.45
N THR A 131 -1.25 -31.31 -15.24
CA THR A 131 -2.40 -32.06 -14.77
C THR A 131 -1.88 -33.34 -14.13
N VAL A 132 -1.91 -33.41 -12.80
CA VAL A 132 -1.83 -34.69 -12.10
C VAL A 132 -3.17 -35.38 -12.35
N GLU A 133 -3.25 -36.15 -13.44
CA GLU A 133 -4.29 -37.15 -13.58
C GLU A 133 -4.11 -38.15 -12.43
N SER A 134 -5.11 -38.19 -11.55
CA SER A 134 -5.23 -39.14 -10.47
C SER A 134 -5.46 -40.53 -11.03
N GLU A 135 -4.38 -41.26 -11.31
CA GLU A 135 -4.45 -42.69 -11.52
C GLU A 135 -4.85 -43.39 -10.21
N SER A 136 -5.98 -44.08 -10.31
CA SER A 136 -6.53 -45.01 -9.34
C SER A 136 -5.53 -46.09 -8.92
N VAL A 137 -5.30 -46.23 -7.62
CA VAL A 137 -4.73 -47.45 -7.04
C VAL A 137 -5.63 -47.94 -5.92
N SER A 138 -6.17 -49.15 -6.07
CA SER A 138 -6.21 -50.11 -4.96
C SER A 138 -6.56 -51.52 -5.43
N GLU A 139 -5.53 -52.38 -5.50
CA GLU A 139 -5.64 -53.77 -5.06
C GLU A 139 -4.61 -53.96 -3.92
N GLN A 140 -5.09 -54.35 -2.74
CA GLN A 140 -4.26 -54.81 -1.61
C GLN A 140 -3.73 -56.22 -1.87
N PRO A 141 -2.66 -56.64 -1.17
CA PRO A 141 -2.90 -57.49 0.00
C PRO A 141 -1.97 -57.28 1.22
N GLN A 142 -2.62 -57.20 2.38
CA GLN A 142 -2.34 -57.72 3.73
C GLN A 142 -0.97 -58.24 4.23
N GLN A 143 -0.78 -57.95 5.53
CA GLN A 143 0.01 -58.61 6.61
C GLN A 143 1.51 -58.26 6.68
N GLN A 144 2.11 -57.96 7.83
CA GLN A 144 1.92 -58.56 9.16
C GLN A 144 2.50 -57.67 10.27
N ALA A 145 1.94 -57.79 11.47
CA ALA A 145 2.32 -57.13 12.71
C ALA A 145 3.73 -57.49 13.22
N ASP A 146 4.34 -56.60 14.00
CA ASP A 146 4.86 -57.00 15.31
C ASP A 146 4.99 -55.82 16.28
N GLU A 147 4.69 -56.13 17.54
CA GLU A 147 4.74 -55.28 18.72
C GLU A 147 6.19 -54.98 19.14
N THR A 148 6.43 -53.90 19.90
CA THR A 148 7.12 -53.96 21.22
C THR A 148 7.16 -52.57 21.88
N GLN A 149 6.76 -52.57 23.15
CA GLN A 149 6.78 -51.49 24.15
C GLN A 149 8.19 -51.13 24.63
N SER A 150 8.30 -49.96 25.28
CA SER A 150 8.97 -49.68 26.58
C SER A 150 9.67 -48.31 26.51
N GLU A 151 9.17 -47.26 27.16
CA GLU A 151 9.17 -46.92 28.60
C GLU A 151 10.27 -45.90 28.92
N ALA A 152 9.96 -45.04 29.89
CA ALA A 152 10.48 -43.70 30.13
C ALA A 152 11.89 -43.65 30.78
N THR A 153 12.46 -42.44 30.88
CA THR A 153 12.71 -41.77 32.18
C THR A 153 13.61 -40.53 32.04
N GLU A 154 13.16 -39.42 32.63
CA GLU A 154 13.87 -38.17 32.95
C GLU A 154 15.09 -38.39 33.86
N THR A 155 16.11 -37.51 33.83
CA THR A 155 16.54 -36.77 35.05
C THR A 155 17.49 -35.60 34.72
N THR A 156 17.20 -34.46 35.32
CA THR A 156 18.00 -33.24 35.55
C THR A 156 19.16 -33.44 36.54
N THR A 157 20.27 -32.68 36.46
CA THR A 157 20.95 -31.96 37.60
C THR A 157 22.32 -31.33 37.22
N THR A 158 22.37 -29.99 37.31
CA THR A 158 23.29 -29.04 38.01
C THR A 158 24.84 -29.21 38.07
N ALA A 159 25.50 -28.03 37.98
CA ALA A 159 26.94 -27.64 38.01
C ALA A 159 27.74 -28.00 39.29
N GLU A 160 29.08 -27.93 39.42
CA GLU A 160 30.15 -26.87 39.27
C GLU A 160 31.54 -27.53 39.64
N PRO A 161 32.74 -26.88 39.76
CA PRO A 161 33.44 -25.81 39.00
C PRO A 161 34.95 -26.11 38.67
N GLU A 162 35.51 -25.30 37.73
CA GLU A 162 36.87 -24.75 37.46
C GLU A 162 38.24 -25.49 37.71
N PRO A 163 39.30 -25.21 36.89
CA PRO A 163 40.15 -24.01 37.10
C PRO A 163 40.67 -23.27 35.83
N GLU A 164 41.01 -21.98 36.02
CA GLU A 164 41.62 -21.02 35.06
C GLU A 164 43.00 -21.42 34.49
N PRO A 165 43.40 -20.81 33.35
CA PRO A 165 44.70 -20.12 33.34
C PRO A 165 44.73 -18.71 32.69
N GLU A 166 45.73 -17.96 33.13
CA GLU A 166 46.15 -16.57 32.90
C GLU A 166 46.33 -16.04 31.44
N PRO A 167 46.46 -14.70 31.25
CA PRO A 167 46.01 -14.01 30.04
C PRO A 167 47.08 -13.98 28.95
N THR A 168 46.73 -14.46 27.76
CA THR A 168 47.56 -14.31 26.56
C THR A 168 47.10 -13.10 25.75
N THR A 169 47.97 -12.09 25.71
CA THR A 169 48.14 -11.02 24.71
C THR A 169 47.16 -11.05 23.53
N HIS A 170 46.28 -10.04 23.45
CA HIS A 170 45.37 -9.83 22.33
C HIS A 170 46.15 -9.61 21.01
N SER A 171 46.01 -10.55 20.08
CA SER A 171 46.23 -10.32 18.66
C SER A 171 44.88 -9.99 18.03
N ASN A 172 44.76 -8.84 17.37
CA ASN A 172 43.53 -8.34 16.75
C ASN A 172 43.16 -9.05 15.43
N ALA A 173 43.93 -10.05 14.99
CA ALA A 173 43.72 -10.77 13.74
C ALA A 173 43.00 -12.10 13.98
N VAL A 174 41.94 -12.36 13.20
CA VAL A 174 41.20 -13.63 13.27
C VAL A 174 41.97 -14.68 12.46
N PRO A 175 42.43 -15.80 13.07
CA PRO A 175 43.16 -16.84 12.33
C PRO A 175 42.28 -17.47 11.25
N SER A 176 42.90 -17.83 10.11
CA SER A 176 42.18 -18.47 9.00
C SER A 176 41.66 -19.84 9.43
N THR A 177 40.38 -20.14 9.16
CA THR A 177 39.74 -21.40 9.56
C THR A 177 39.55 -22.34 8.36
N VAL A 178 39.34 -23.63 8.64
CA VAL A 178 38.92 -24.60 7.62
C VAL A 178 37.54 -24.21 7.07
N TRP A 179 36.68 -23.60 7.90
CA TRP A 179 35.34 -23.15 7.52
C TRP A 179 35.36 -21.92 6.61
N GLU A 180 36.29 -20.98 6.79
CA GLU A 180 36.52 -19.87 5.85
C GLU A 180 36.75 -20.38 4.42
N LYS A 181 37.68 -21.34 4.31
CA LYS A 181 38.04 -21.96 3.03
C LYS A 181 36.87 -22.74 2.46
N THR A 182 36.06 -23.36 3.32
CA THR A 182 34.85 -24.08 2.92
C THR A 182 33.80 -23.12 2.35
N ILE A 183 33.58 -21.95 2.98
CA ILE A 183 32.67 -20.91 2.47
C ILE A 183 33.18 -20.35 1.13
N MET A 184 34.49 -20.11 0.99
CA MET A 184 35.09 -19.63 -0.26
C MET A 184 34.93 -20.60 -1.43
N VAL A 185 35.00 -21.91 -1.17
CA VAL A 185 34.81 -22.96 -2.19
C VAL A 185 33.33 -23.22 -2.48
N ALA A 186 32.46 -23.01 -1.48
CA ALA A 186 31.02 -23.18 -1.64
C ALA A 186 30.42 -22.17 -2.63
N ILE A 187 30.92 -20.93 -2.69
CA ILE A 187 30.39 -19.90 -3.61
C ILE A 187 30.50 -20.31 -5.09
N PRO A 188 31.67 -20.70 -5.63
CA PRO A 188 31.76 -21.25 -6.99
C PRO A 188 30.97 -22.55 -7.16
N GLY A 189 30.94 -23.42 -6.14
CA GLY A 189 30.18 -24.66 -6.17
C GLY A 189 28.67 -24.43 -6.30
N TRP A 190 28.16 -23.35 -5.70
CA TRP A 190 26.76 -22.93 -5.79
C TRP A 190 26.39 -22.48 -7.21
N VAL A 191 27.27 -21.73 -7.87
CA VAL A 191 27.09 -21.32 -9.27
C VAL A 191 27.08 -22.52 -10.21
N VAL A 192 27.95 -23.51 -9.98
CA VAL A 192 27.98 -24.76 -10.77
C VAL A 192 26.73 -25.60 -10.51
N ALA A 193 26.23 -25.67 -9.27
CA ALA A 193 24.99 -26.39 -8.96
C ALA A 193 23.76 -25.75 -9.64
N PHE A 194 23.71 -24.41 -9.73
CA PHE A 194 22.56 -23.70 -10.28
C PHE A 194 22.55 -23.65 -11.82
N PHE A 195 23.71 -23.46 -12.46
CA PHE A 195 23.82 -23.35 -13.92
C PHE A 195 24.31 -24.63 -14.62
N GLY A 196 24.70 -25.67 -13.87
CA GLY A 196 25.23 -26.93 -14.41
C GLY A 196 24.18 -28.01 -14.67
N VAL A 197 22.88 -27.68 -14.61
CA VAL A 197 21.75 -28.62 -14.71
C VAL A 197 21.78 -29.44 -16.01
N GLU A 198 22.37 -28.92 -17.09
CA GLU A 198 22.44 -29.62 -18.38
C GLU A 198 23.61 -30.63 -18.51
N VAL A 199 24.52 -30.72 -17.54
CA VAL A 199 25.80 -31.45 -17.71
C VAL A 199 25.92 -32.70 -16.83
N LEU A 200 25.13 -32.83 -15.76
CA LEU A 200 25.26 -33.91 -14.77
C LEU A 200 24.01 -34.79 -14.68
N PRO A 201 24.14 -36.10 -14.37
CA PRO A 201 23.00 -36.96 -14.03
C PRO A 201 22.21 -36.43 -12.82
N GLU A 202 20.87 -36.57 -12.83
CA GLU A 202 19.96 -36.04 -11.80
C GLU A 202 20.35 -36.42 -10.36
N SER A 203 20.78 -37.67 -10.15
CA SER A 203 21.20 -38.15 -8.82
C SER A 203 22.48 -37.51 -8.32
N LEU A 204 23.41 -37.22 -9.22
CA LEU A 204 24.67 -36.53 -8.89
C LEU A 204 24.43 -35.04 -8.67
N TRP A 205 23.57 -34.43 -9.48
CA TRP A 205 23.15 -33.05 -9.32
C TRP A 205 22.44 -32.83 -7.97
N ALA A 206 21.45 -33.66 -7.63
CA ALA A 206 20.74 -33.57 -6.36
C ALA A 206 21.70 -33.72 -5.17
N PHE A 207 22.63 -34.68 -5.23
CA PHE A 207 23.63 -34.86 -4.17
C PHE A 207 24.52 -33.61 -3.99
N ILE A 208 25.04 -33.03 -5.08
CA ILE A 208 25.87 -31.82 -5.04
C ILE A 208 25.06 -30.63 -4.52
N PHE A 209 23.82 -30.48 -4.99
CA PHE A 209 22.91 -29.42 -4.57
C PHE A 209 22.65 -29.47 -3.05
N PHE A 210 22.22 -30.62 -2.52
CA PHE A 210 21.95 -30.76 -1.08
C PHE A 210 23.22 -30.65 -0.23
N ALA A 211 24.36 -31.17 -0.70
CA ALA A 211 25.63 -31.04 0.02
C ALA A 211 26.09 -29.57 0.12
N VAL A 212 25.92 -28.79 -0.94
CA VAL A 212 26.29 -27.36 -0.97
C VAL A 212 25.25 -26.51 -0.20
N TRP A 213 23.96 -26.81 -0.35
CA TRP A 213 22.86 -26.08 0.31
C TRP A 213 22.86 -26.25 1.83
N LEU A 214 23.15 -27.45 2.35
CA LEU A 214 23.30 -27.67 3.79
C LEU A 214 24.70 -27.33 4.30
N GLY A 215 25.73 -27.49 3.47
CA GLY A 215 27.12 -27.24 3.85
C GLY A 215 27.42 -25.77 4.15
N LEU A 216 26.84 -24.84 3.39
CA LEU A 216 27.11 -23.41 3.54
C LEU A 216 26.56 -22.79 4.85
N PRO A 217 25.29 -23.01 5.26
CA PRO A 217 24.78 -22.57 6.56
C PRO A 217 25.56 -23.17 7.74
N ILE A 218 25.93 -24.45 7.66
CA ILE A 218 26.74 -25.13 8.69
C ILE A 218 28.12 -24.49 8.79
N ALA A 219 28.78 -24.23 7.66
CA ALA A 219 30.09 -23.60 7.64
C ALA A 219 30.03 -22.17 8.19
N LEU A 220 29.01 -21.37 7.83
CA LEU A 220 28.78 -20.03 8.38
C LEU A 220 28.54 -20.06 9.90
N PHE A 221 27.76 -21.02 10.38
CA PHE A 221 27.51 -21.19 11.81
C PHE A 221 28.79 -21.50 12.59
N LEU A 222 29.54 -22.51 12.14
CA LEU A 222 30.77 -22.95 12.82
C LEU A 222 31.85 -21.87 12.77
N ASP A 223 31.94 -21.15 11.65
CA ASP A 223 32.87 -20.05 11.51
C ASP A 223 32.49 -18.86 12.40
N ALA A 224 31.22 -18.43 12.39
CA ALA A 224 30.78 -17.30 13.20
C ALA A 224 30.90 -17.58 14.70
N ARG A 225 30.70 -18.84 15.13
CA ARG A 225 30.96 -19.25 16.51
C ARG A 225 32.44 -19.07 16.88
N HIS A 226 33.36 -19.42 15.99
CA HIS A 226 34.79 -19.27 16.23
C HIS A 226 35.25 -17.80 16.22
N VAL A 227 34.74 -16.98 15.28
CA VAL A 227 35.09 -15.54 15.22
C VAL A 227 34.70 -14.83 16.53
N ARG A 228 33.57 -15.24 17.14
CA ARG A 228 33.09 -14.69 18.41
C ARG A 228 33.98 -15.00 19.63
N GLU A 229 34.93 -15.92 19.52
CA GLU A 229 35.93 -16.15 20.57
C GLU A 229 37.00 -15.05 20.58
N TYR A 230 37.12 -14.28 19.49
CA TYR A 230 38.15 -13.24 19.31
C TYR A 230 37.57 -11.82 19.23
N ARG A 231 36.32 -11.66 18.77
CA ARG A 231 35.68 -10.35 18.52
C ARG A 231 34.18 -10.38 18.80
N ASP A 232 33.61 -9.24 19.20
CA ASP A 232 32.16 -9.02 19.30
C ASP A 232 31.49 -8.81 17.93
N TRP A 233 31.78 -9.69 16.96
CA TRP A 233 31.13 -9.71 15.65
C TRP A 233 31.10 -11.16 15.10
N PRO A 234 30.03 -11.58 14.41
CA PRO A 234 28.80 -10.83 14.14
C PRO A 234 27.79 -10.88 15.30
N GLN A 235 27.22 -9.71 15.64
CA GLN A 235 26.13 -9.58 16.62
C GLN A 235 24.91 -10.41 16.22
N TYR A 236 24.59 -10.44 14.91
CA TYR A 236 23.50 -11.20 14.32
C TYR A 236 24.02 -12.34 13.44
N TRP A 237 24.89 -13.21 13.97
CA TRP A 237 25.41 -14.38 13.23
C TRP A 237 24.30 -15.26 12.65
N TRP A 238 23.18 -15.37 13.36
CA TRP A 238 22.00 -16.13 12.96
C TRP A 238 21.37 -15.58 11.68
N ALA A 239 21.48 -14.28 11.41
CA ALA A 239 20.93 -13.66 10.20
C ALA A 239 21.68 -14.16 8.95
N TYR A 240 23.01 -14.28 9.02
CA TYR A 240 23.82 -14.85 7.94
C TYR A 240 23.46 -16.33 7.68
N VAL A 241 23.19 -17.09 8.74
CA VAL A 241 22.80 -18.51 8.64
C VAL A 241 21.39 -18.65 8.07
N LEU A 242 20.40 -17.94 8.61
CA LEU A 242 19.01 -18.01 8.15
C LEU A 242 18.84 -17.56 6.70
N THR A 243 19.49 -16.45 6.32
CA THR A 243 19.46 -15.97 4.93
C THR A 243 20.17 -16.93 3.98
N SER A 244 21.21 -17.65 4.45
CA SER A 244 21.88 -18.68 3.64
C SER A 244 21.05 -19.95 3.40
N LEU A 245 19.96 -20.17 4.16
CA LEU A 245 19.02 -21.28 3.92
C LEU A 245 18.06 -20.98 2.76
N ILE A 246 17.85 -19.72 2.42
CA ILE A 246 17.04 -19.31 1.27
C ILE A 246 17.87 -19.58 0.03
N TRP A 247 17.53 -20.67 -0.68
CA TRP A 247 18.34 -21.22 -1.75
C TRP A 247 18.76 -20.16 -2.78
N LEU A 248 17.84 -19.39 -3.38
CA LEU A 248 18.16 -18.37 -4.39
C LEU A 248 19.14 -17.26 -3.94
N PHE A 249 19.27 -17.01 -2.64
CA PHE A 249 20.09 -15.92 -2.10
C PHE A 249 21.30 -16.38 -1.29
N ALA A 250 21.56 -17.69 -1.24
CA ALA A 250 22.51 -18.27 -0.28
C ALA A 250 23.95 -17.71 -0.36
N ILE A 251 24.39 -17.29 -1.56
CA ILE A 251 25.74 -16.75 -1.80
C ILE A 251 25.93 -15.29 -1.34
N ILE A 252 24.86 -14.49 -1.27
CA ILE A 252 24.90 -13.07 -0.90
C ILE A 252 25.35 -12.88 0.56
N PRO A 253 24.73 -13.53 1.57
CA PRO A 253 25.16 -13.40 2.96
C PRO A 253 26.54 -14.01 3.17
N ALA A 254 26.89 -15.09 2.46
CA ALA A 254 28.22 -15.68 2.52
C ALA A 254 29.32 -14.73 1.98
N GLY A 255 29.06 -14.05 0.87
CA GLY A 255 29.94 -13.02 0.31
C GLY A 255 30.08 -11.81 1.24
N LEU A 256 28.97 -11.32 1.77
CA LEU A 256 28.96 -10.21 2.74
C LEU A 256 29.74 -10.57 4.02
N TYR A 257 29.56 -11.80 4.51
CA TYR A 257 30.25 -12.34 5.67
C TYR A 257 31.77 -12.41 5.46
N LEU A 258 32.23 -12.97 4.34
CA LEU A 258 33.66 -13.05 4.01
C LEU A 258 34.30 -11.68 3.78
N TRP A 259 33.60 -10.77 3.09
CA TRP A 259 34.07 -9.41 2.87
C TRP A 259 34.28 -8.67 4.19
N ARG A 260 33.29 -8.75 5.09
CA ARG A 260 33.37 -8.12 6.40
C ARG A 260 34.46 -8.76 7.26
N ARG A 261 34.56 -10.09 7.27
CA ARG A 261 35.63 -10.81 7.98
C ARG A 261 37.03 -10.39 7.51
N ARG A 262 37.25 -10.26 6.19
CA ARG A 262 38.53 -9.83 5.61
C ARG A 262 38.89 -8.40 5.98
N SER A 263 37.92 -7.48 6.00
CA SER A 263 38.15 -6.06 6.34
C SER A 263 38.80 -5.88 7.72
N PHE A 264 38.56 -6.80 8.66
CA PHE A 264 39.16 -6.78 9.99
C PHE A 264 40.63 -7.18 10.00
N ASN A 265 41.04 -8.14 9.17
CA ASN A 265 42.43 -8.57 9.07
C ASN A 265 43.28 -7.48 8.42
N GLU A 266 42.75 -6.78 7.40
CA GLU A 266 43.41 -5.63 6.77
C GLU A 266 43.58 -4.44 7.74
N SER A 267 42.65 -4.26 8.68
CA SER A 267 42.73 -3.24 9.73
C SER A 267 43.79 -3.56 10.78
N ALA A 268 43.93 -4.84 11.16
CA ALA A 268 44.92 -5.29 12.14
C ALA A 268 46.36 -5.21 11.58
N ASP A 269 46.55 -5.49 10.29
CA ASP A 269 47.84 -5.34 9.63
C ASP A 269 48.28 -3.86 9.54
N ALA A 270 47.34 -2.92 9.34
CA ALA A 270 47.62 -1.49 9.30
C ALA A 270 47.99 -0.87 10.66
N GLU A 271 47.44 -1.37 11.77
CA GLU A 271 47.83 -0.97 13.13
C GLU A 271 49.23 -1.49 13.52
N THR A 272 49.66 -2.60 12.93
CA THR A 272 50.97 -3.20 13.26
C THR A 272 52.12 -2.44 12.57
N ASP A 273 51.88 -1.86 11.39
CA ASP A 273 52.88 -1.14 10.59
C ASP A 273 53.14 0.32 11.04
N THR A 274 52.31 0.88 11.94
CA THR A 274 52.45 2.27 12.42
C THR A 274 53.27 2.42 13.71
N SER A 275 53.84 1.34 14.25
CA SER A 275 54.60 1.36 15.53
C SER A 275 56.11 1.63 15.40
N HIS A 276 56.63 1.93 14.20
CA HIS A 276 58.06 2.20 13.99
C HIS A 276 58.35 3.48 13.19
N ALA A 277 58.33 4.65 13.84
CA ALA A 277 59.18 5.81 13.49
C ALA A 277 59.25 6.85 14.65
N PRO A 278 60.41 7.52 14.88
CA PRO A 278 60.71 8.18 16.17
C PRO A 278 60.35 9.67 16.23
N GLU A 279 60.06 10.14 17.46
CA GLU A 279 59.87 11.55 17.85
C GLU A 279 61.12 12.42 17.64
N THR A 280 60.93 13.68 17.22
CA THR A 280 61.79 14.80 17.64
C THR A 280 61.13 16.19 17.45
N ALA A 281 60.86 16.84 18.60
CA ALA A 281 61.13 18.24 18.97
C ALA A 281 60.49 19.47 18.23
N THR A 282 59.56 20.13 18.95
CA THR A 282 59.42 21.58 19.31
C THR A 282 59.57 22.72 18.27
N ALA A 283 58.55 23.61 18.18
CA ALA A 283 58.54 24.99 18.76
C ALA A 283 57.53 25.98 18.08
N ASN A 284 56.87 26.80 18.93
CA ASN A 284 56.12 28.07 18.78
C ASN A 284 56.06 28.81 17.42
N THR A 285 54.95 29.52 17.11
CA THR A 285 54.71 30.99 17.31
C THR A 285 53.35 31.44 16.68
N THR A 286 52.63 32.38 17.31
CA THR A 286 51.35 33.04 16.88
C THR A 286 51.57 34.27 15.94
N PRO A 287 50.56 35.03 15.45
CA PRO A 287 50.38 35.42 14.04
C PRO A 287 50.56 36.94 13.78
N PRO A 288 50.20 37.47 12.59
CA PRO A 288 49.35 38.68 12.59
C PRO A 288 48.35 38.84 11.42
N ASP A 289 47.51 39.86 11.62
CA ASP A 289 46.37 40.42 10.87
C ASP A 289 46.62 40.92 9.43
N ALA A 290 45.53 41.13 8.67
CA ALA A 290 45.34 42.32 7.82
C ALA A 290 43.87 42.50 7.36
N GLU A 291 43.19 43.53 7.88
CA GLU A 291 42.10 44.26 7.22
C GLU A 291 42.68 45.35 6.30
N THR A 292 41.99 45.72 5.20
CA THR A 292 42.03 47.10 4.68
C THR A 292 40.75 47.48 3.89
N HIS A 293 40.20 48.64 4.25
CA HIS A 293 39.10 49.43 3.66
C HIS A 293 39.37 50.05 2.27
N SER A 294 38.30 50.51 1.59
CA SER A 294 38.16 51.87 0.98
C SER A 294 36.71 52.08 0.43
N GLN A 295 35.82 52.88 1.02
CA GLN A 295 35.54 54.34 0.95
C GLN A 295 35.00 54.96 -0.37
N SER A 296 33.70 55.30 -0.34
CA SER A 296 32.95 56.54 -0.69
C SER A 296 33.36 57.51 -1.81
N LYS A 297 32.35 58.06 -2.50
CA LYS A 297 32.29 59.49 -2.88
C LYS A 297 30.87 60.01 -3.15
N THR A 298 30.61 61.22 -2.66
CA THR A 298 29.41 62.07 -2.78
C THR A 298 29.72 63.23 -3.74
N GLU A 299 28.72 63.75 -4.47
CA GLU A 299 28.68 65.16 -4.90
C GLU A 299 27.26 65.60 -5.32
N SER A 300 26.97 66.88 -5.07
CA SER A 300 25.71 67.62 -5.17
C SER A 300 25.75 68.65 -6.31
N ASP A 301 24.61 69.10 -6.87
CA ASP A 301 24.34 70.54 -7.11
C ASP A 301 22.94 70.91 -7.72
N THR A 302 22.28 71.86 -7.03
CA THR A 302 21.49 73.06 -7.45
C THR A 302 20.16 73.07 -8.29
N SER A 303 19.22 73.90 -7.79
CA SER A 303 17.85 74.34 -8.24
C SER A 303 17.85 75.46 -9.33
N PRO A 304 16.76 76.24 -9.73
CA PRO A 304 15.56 76.71 -8.97
C PRO A 304 14.17 76.95 -9.69
N ASP A 305 13.17 77.31 -8.85
CA ASP A 305 11.92 78.13 -9.04
C ASP A 305 10.73 77.57 -9.86
N ALA A 306 9.43 77.76 -9.49
CA ALA A 306 8.80 78.88 -8.79
C ALA A 306 7.49 78.53 -8.00
N SER A 307 7.20 79.44 -7.08
CA SER A 307 6.11 79.65 -6.09
C SER A 307 4.63 79.55 -6.52
N ALA A 308 3.77 79.06 -5.61
CA ALA A 308 2.64 79.83 -5.01
C ALA A 308 1.90 79.05 -3.88
N THR A 309 1.71 79.71 -2.74
CA THR A 309 0.82 79.40 -1.58
C THR A 309 0.00 80.70 -1.33
N PRO A 310 -1.07 80.82 -0.50
CA PRO A 310 -1.51 79.90 0.57
C PRO A 310 -3.04 79.77 0.81
N ALA A 311 -3.42 78.77 1.60
CA ALA A 311 -4.51 78.91 2.58
C ALA A 311 -4.34 77.88 3.72
N ALA A 312 -4.32 78.39 4.94
CA ALA A 312 -4.11 77.66 6.18
C ALA A 312 -5.38 76.99 6.68
N GLN A 313 -5.25 75.82 7.33
CA GLN A 313 -5.97 75.51 8.57
C GLN A 313 -5.27 74.38 9.33
N THR A 314 -4.92 74.70 10.57
CA THR A 314 -4.44 73.86 11.66
C THR A 314 -5.38 72.71 12.01
N ALA A 315 -4.87 71.50 12.26
CA ALA A 315 -5.23 70.68 13.43
C ALA A 315 -4.44 69.35 13.50
N SER A 316 -3.79 69.17 14.65
CA SER A 316 -3.67 67.94 15.46
C SER A 316 -3.20 66.63 14.82
N SER A 317 -2.02 66.20 15.26
CA SER A 317 -1.56 64.82 15.32
C SER A 317 -2.63 63.85 15.81
N LYS A 318 -2.84 62.76 15.07
CA LYS A 318 -3.50 61.53 15.54
C LYS A 318 -2.57 60.35 15.22
N GLN A 319 -2.38 59.52 16.24
CA GLN A 319 -1.77 58.20 16.15
C GLN A 319 -2.57 57.33 15.17
N ASP A 320 -1.85 56.61 14.31
CA ASP A 320 -2.38 55.49 13.54
C ASP A 320 -2.76 54.37 14.51
N SER A 321 -4.04 54.03 14.54
CA SER A 321 -4.56 52.79 15.12
C SER A 321 -5.13 51.99 13.96
N ASP A 322 -4.56 50.82 13.68
CA ASP A 322 -5.03 49.87 12.67
C ASP A 322 -6.45 49.39 13.04
N ALA A 323 -7.46 50.08 12.54
CA ALA A 323 -8.85 49.75 12.81
C ALA A 323 -9.28 48.60 11.88
N VAL A 324 -9.60 47.45 12.45
CA VAL A 324 -10.18 46.30 11.74
C VAL A 324 -11.70 46.42 11.75
N SER A 325 -12.34 46.16 10.62
CA SER A 325 -13.81 46.10 10.50
C SER A 325 -14.23 44.74 9.97
N THR A 326 -15.30 44.17 10.55
CA THR A 326 -15.75 42.80 10.27
C THR A 326 -17.25 42.75 9.96
N ASN A 327 -17.65 41.88 9.03
CA ASN A 327 -19.06 41.53 8.80
C ASN A 327 -19.20 40.00 8.70
N ASP A 328 -20.04 39.41 9.55
CA ASP A 328 -20.38 37.98 9.55
C ASP A 328 -21.49 37.68 8.53
N GLN A 329 -21.21 36.80 7.56
CA GLN A 329 -22.15 36.38 6.50
C GLN A 329 -22.75 34.99 6.76
N GLY A 330 -22.47 34.36 7.90
CA GLY A 330 -22.93 33.02 8.27
C GLY A 330 -21.83 31.95 8.28
N LEU A 331 -22.14 30.84 8.97
CA LEU A 331 -21.27 29.73 9.42
C LEU A 331 -20.05 29.49 8.50
N ASN A 332 -18.90 30.07 8.86
CA ASN A 332 -17.55 29.85 8.32
C ASN A 332 -16.98 30.90 7.34
N ARG A 333 -17.55 32.11 7.22
CA ARG A 333 -16.91 33.20 6.46
C ARG A 333 -17.00 34.57 7.14
N MET A 334 -15.98 35.40 6.90
CA MET A 334 -15.84 36.72 7.51
C MET A 334 -15.19 37.70 6.53
N ASP A 335 -15.83 38.84 6.31
CA ASP A 335 -15.25 39.94 5.53
C ASP A 335 -14.40 40.81 6.46
N ILE A 336 -13.13 41.05 6.12
CA ILE A 336 -12.17 41.78 6.96
C ILE A 336 -11.53 42.90 6.13
N GLU A 337 -11.56 44.13 6.64
CA GLU A 337 -10.77 45.24 6.11
C GLU A 337 -9.53 45.44 7.00
N TYR A 338 -8.34 45.32 6.43
CA TYR A 338 -7.07 45.50 7.15
C TYR A 338 -5.98 46.05 6.23
N GLY A 339 -5.25 47.07 6.68
CA GLY A 339 -4.14 47.65 5.92
C GLY A 339 -4.54 48.36 4.61
N GLY A 340 -5.84 48.60 4.38
CA GLY A 340 -6.37 49.11 3.11
C GLY A 340 -6.83 48.02 2.14
N ASP A 341 -6.65 46.75 2.50
CA ASP A 341 -7.07 45.59 1.70
C ASP A 341 -8.36 44.96 2.26
N GLN A 342 -9.12 44.35 1.36
CA GLN A 342 -10.34 43.60 1.67
C GLN A 342 -10.07 42.10 1.58
N TYR A 343 -10.33 41.38 2.67
CA TYR A 343 -10.24 39.93 2.77
C TYR A 343 -11.63 39.29 2.90
N TYR A 344 -11.86 38.21 2.17
CA TYR A 344 -13.04 37.35 2.22
C TYR A 344 -12.63 36.01 2.82
N ALA A 345 -12.42 36.02 4.13
CA ALA A 345 -11.75 34.94 4.84
C ALA A 345 -12.70 33.78 5.14
N GLN A 346 -12.18 32.55 5.07
CA GLN A 346 -12.78 31.40 5.73
C GLN A 346 -12.49 31.50 7.24
N THR A 347 -13.38 30.94 8.07
CA THR A 347 -13.19 30.97 9.53
C THR A 347 -13.21 29.59 10.16
N ALA A 348 -12.46 29.47 11.25
CA ALA A 348 -12.50 28.36 12.19
C ALA A 348 -12.67 28.94 13.60
N THR A 349 -13.62 28.40 14.36
CA THR A 349 -13.93 28.87 15.72
C THR A 349 -13.47 27.83 16.73
N SER A 350 -12.92 28.31 17.84
CA SER A 350 -12.46 27.47 18.95
C SER A 350 -13.61 26.70 19.60
N PRO A 351 -13.36 25.53 20.21
CA PRO A 351 -14.41 24.74 20.85
C PRO A 351 -15.23 25.48 21.93
N ASN A 352 -14.63 26.43 22.64
CA ASN A 352 -15.33 27.27 23.64
C ASN A 352 -16.05 28.49 23.02
N GLY A 353 -15.81 28.79 21.73
CA GLY A 353 -16.41 29.90 21.01
C GLY A 353 -15.77 31.26 21.24
N GLU A 354 -14.67 31.35 21.99
CA GLU A 354 -14.03 32.64 22.33
C GLU A 354 -13.16 33.17 21.19
N TYR A 355 -12.33 32.29 20.63
CA TYR A 355 -11.41 32.63 19.54
C TYR A 355 -11.95 32.24 18.17
N THR A 356 -11.72 33.10 17.18
CA THR A 356 -11.96 32.83 15.76
C THR A 356 -10.70 33.09 14.95
N ALA A 357 -10.17 32.05 14.30
CA ALA A 357 -9.14 32.19 13.29
C ALA A 357 -9.81 32.42 11.92
N ALA A 358 -9.37 33.45 11.20
CA ALA A 358 -9.83 33.76 9.86
C ALA A 358 -8.65 33.71 8.88
N TYR A 359 -8.82 33.11 7.71
CA TYR A 359 -7.75 32.95 6.74
C TYR A 359 -8.23 33.08 5.30
N GLN A 360 -7.35 33.61 4.44
CA GLN A 360 -7.58 33.69 3.00
C GLN A 360 -6.32 33.24 2.26
N ASP A 361 -6.51 32.35 1.27
CA ASP A 361 -5.45 31.91 0.36
C ASP A 361 -4.81 33.10 -0.36
N GLY A 362 -3.54 32.94 -0.72
CA GLY A 362 -2.82 33.88 -1.57
C GLY A 362 -3.41 33.92 -2.97
N ARG A 363 -3.04 34.95 -3.73
CA ARG A 363 -3.47 35.10 -5.12
C ARG A 363 -2.31 34.81 -6.04
N SER A 364 -2.53 33.92 -7.00
CA SER A 364 -1.62 33.85 -8.15
C SER A 364 -1.70 35.18 -8.89
N GLY A 365 -0.56 35.84 -9.07
CA GLY A 365 -0.48 37.04 -9.89
C GLY A 365 -1.01 36.75 -11.31
N ALA A 366 -1.72 37.70 -11.91
CA ALA A 366 -2.23 37.55 -13.25
C ALA A 366 -1.17 38.00 -14.28
N GLY A 367 -0.59 37.07 -15.04
CA GLY A 367 0.40 37.41 -16.06
C GLY A 367 1.80 37.60 -15.47
N ASP A 368 2.33 38.82 -15.53
CA ASP A 368 3.68 39.18 -15.03
C ASP A 368 3.65 39.73 -13.59
N ASP A 369 2.48 39.78 -12.93
CA ASP A 369 2.35 40.28 -11.56
C ASP A 369 2.95 39.29 -10.55
N ASP A 370 3.66 39.80 -9.55
CA ASP A 370 4.17 39.00 -8.45
C ASP A 370 3.01 38.38 -7.64
N PRO A 371 3.10 37.12 -7.20
CA PRO A 371 2.09 36.51 -6.36
C PRO A 371 1.94 37.26 -5.03
N GLU A 372 0.69 37.47 -4.61
CA GLU A 372 0.37 38.10 -3.32
C GLU A 372 0.13 37.01 -2.27
N PRO A 373 0.82 37.06 -1.12
CA PRO A 373 0.62 36.07 -0.07
C PRO A 373 -0.78 36.18 0.51
N GLY A 374 -1.29 35.04 0.98
CA GLY A 374 -2.46 34.99 1.82
C GLY A 374 -2.21 35.58 3.21
N ARG A 375 -3.23 35.49 4.05
CA ARG A 375 -3.17 36.04 5.41
C ARG A 375 -4.01 35.25 6.37
N VAL A 376 -3.53 35.16 7.61
CA VAL A 376 -4.25 34.60 8.75
C VAL A 376 -4.44 35.71 9.79
N PHE A 377 -5.61 35.70 10.43
CA PHE A 377 -6.03 36.59 11.50
C PHE A 377 -6.52 35.74 12.67
N LEU A 378 -6.27 36.20 13.89
CA LEU A 378 -6.87 35.66 15.10
C LEU A 378 -7.67 36.76 15.80
N PHE A 379 -8.93 36.47 16.11
CA PHE A 379 -9.81 37.32 16.89
C PHE A 379 -10.15 36.66 18.23
N ASP A 380 -10.22 37.47 19.29
CA ASP A 380 -10.91 37.18 20.56
C ASP A 380 -12.18 38.02 20.57
N GLY A 381 -13.33 37.38 20.38
CA GLY A 381 -14.57 38.08 20.02
C GLY A 381 -14.38 38.93 18.75
N ASP A 382 -14.51 40.25 18.87
CA ASP A 382 -14.30 41.22 17.77
C ASP A 382 -12.90 41.86 17.78
N GLU A 383 -12.06 41.54 18.77
CA GLU A 383 -10.73 42.15 18.94
C GLU A 383 -9.66 41.34 18.20
N LEU A 384 -8.99 41.98 17.23
CA LEU A 384 -7.85 41.38 16.53
C LEU A 384 -6.67 41.21 17.49
N GLN A 385 -6.29 39.96 17.75
CA GLN A 385 -5.14 39.61 18.60
C GLN A 385 -3.83 39.65 17.81
N PHE A 386 -3.80 39.01 16.63
CA PHE A 386 -2.69 39.10 15.71
C PHE A 386 -3.11 38.81 14.27
N THR A 387 -2.24 39.20 13.32
CA THR A 387 -2.30 38.77 11.93
C THR A 387 -0.90 38.48 11.41
N THR A 388 -0.78 37.53 10.48
CA THR A 388 0.47 37.19 9.80
C THR A 388 0.22 36.85 8.34
N GLU A 389 1.18 37.16 7.49
CA GLU A 389 1.22 36.69 6.11
C GLU A 389 1.68 35.23 6.09
N ILE A 390 1.03 34.45 5.24
CA ILE A 390 1.33 33.05 4.91
C ILE A 390 1.04 32.90 3.43
N ASP A 391 1.88 32.22 2.67
CA ASP A 391 1.80 32.25 1.20
C ASP A 391 0.43 31.75 0.72
N ARG A 392 0.02 30.56 1.15
CA ARG A 392 -1.24 29.92 0.74
C ARG A 392 -1.93 29.16 1.86
N PRO A 393 -2.46 29.85 2.90
CA PRO A 393 -3.17 29.21 3.99
C PRO A 393 -4.49 28.61 3.47
N ASN A 394 -4.60 27.28 3.56
CA ASN A 394 -5.74 26.53 3.00
C ASN A 394 -6.57 25.78 4.06
N ALA A 395 -6.06 25.63 5.27
CA ALA A 395 -6.86 25.17 6.40
C ALA A 395 -6.32 25.73 7.72
N CYS A 396 -7.20 26.04 8.67
CA CYS A 396 -6.86 26.47 10.02
C CYS A 396 -7.69 25.74 11.08
N ALA A 397 -7.10 25.56 12.27
CA ALA A 397 -7.80 25.18 13.49
C ALA A 397 -7.32 26.05 14.66
N VAL A 398 -8.20 26.34 15.62
CA VAL A 398 -7.89 27.20 16.76
C VAL A 398 -8.35 26.56 18.07
N ALA A 399 -7.47 26.60 19.08
CA ALA A 399 -7.71 26.09 20.42
C ALA A 399 -8.35 27.15 21.34
N ASN A 400 -8.78 26.73 22.54
CA ASN A 400 -9.46 27.61 23.50
C ASN A 400 -8.52 28.63 24.15
N ASP A 401 -7.21 28.47 24.02
CA ASP A 401 -6.19 29.40 24.52
C ASP A 401 -5.70 30.40 23.44
N GLY A 402 -6.32 30.37 22.25
CA GLY A 402 -5.95 31.19 21.10
C GLY A 402 -4.78 30.62 20.28
N THR A 403 -4.30 29.40 20.55
CA THR A 403 -3.31 28.74 19.70
C THR A 403 -3.92 28.37 18.34
N VAL A 404 -3.25 28.74 17.25
CA VAL A 404 -3.72 28.56 15.87
C VAL A 404 -2.78 27.64 15.11
N ALA A 405 -3.30 26.53 14.59
CA ALA A 405 -2.61 25.67 13.64
C ALA A 405 -3.05 26.01 12.21
N VAL A 406 -2.09 26.11 11.29
CA VAL A 406 -2.31 26.51 9.90
C VAL A 406 -1.60 25.55 8.95
N VAL A 407 -2.32 25.15 7.91
CA VAL A 407 -1.81 24.44 6.75
C VAL A 407 -1.57 25.44 5.63
N ASP A 408 -0.30 25.58 5.25
CA ASP A 408 0.17 26.38 4.12
C ASP A 408 0.48 25.45 2.94
N TRP A 409 -0.10 25.74 1.78
CA TRP A 409 0.19 25.03 0.54
C TRP A 409 1.45 25.56 -0.17
N ASN A 410 2.13 26.55 0.42
CA ASN A 410 3.32 27.22 -0.11
C ASN A 410 3.05 27.88 -1.47
N ASP A 411 4.02 27.87 -2.39
CA ASP A 411 3.92 28.58 -3.66
C ASP A 411 3.02 27.86 -4.70
N TRP A 412 2.84 28.51 -5.85
CA TRP A 412 2.11 27.96 -6.99
C TRP A 412 2.98 27.09 -7.91
N GLY A 413 4.10 26.57 -7.39
CA GLY A 413 5.05 25.77 -8.14
C GLY A 413 4.52 24.40 -8.52
N ASP A 414 5.19 23.77 -9.50
CA ASP A 414 4.84 22.43 -9.99
C ASP A 414 5.32 21.30 -9.04
N THR A 415 6.00 21.65 -7.94
CA THR A 415 6.53 20.71 -6.96
C THR A 415 5.60 20.58 -5.75
N LEU A 416 5.30 19.34 -5.35
CA LEU A 416 4.52 19.07 -4.14
C LEU A 416 5.25 19.63 -2.93
N SER A 417 4.58 20.47 -2.17
CA SER A 417 5.11 20.99 -0.92
C SER A 417 3.99 21.44 0.01
N GLY A 418 4.35 21.66 1.26
CA GLY A 418 3.48 22.34 2.20
C GLY A 418 4.21 22.65 3.49
N THR A 419 3.71 23.62 4.23
CA THR A 419 4.27 23.99 5.54
C THR A 419 3.18 23.98 6.59
N PHE A 420 3.44 23.26 7.68
CA PHE A 420 2.59 23.30 8.86
C PHE A 420 3.12 24.31 9.86
N HIS A 421 2.26 25.24 10.25
CA HIS A 421 2.56 26.29 11.20
C HIS A 421 1.69 26.17 12.45
N VAL A 422 2.25 26.48 13.62
CA VAL A 422 1.46 26.70 14.83
C VAL A 422 1.92 27.98 15.52
N PHE A 423 0.97 28.86 15.81
CA PHE A 423 1.16 30.15 16.48
C PHE A 423 0.41 30.16 17.81
N ASN A 424 0.93 30.84 18.84
CA ASN A 424 0.11 31.16 20.01
C ASN A 424 -0.82 32.35 19.74
N GLY A 425 -1.63 32.71 20.74
CA GLY A 425 -2.53 33.86 20.70
C GLY A 425 -1.85 35.23 20.49
N SER A 426 -0.53 35.34 20.65
CA SER A 426 0.22 36.58 20.36
C SER A 426 0.89 36.60 18.97
N GLY A 427 0.70 35.57 18.15
CA GLY A 427 1.32 35.42 16.84
C GLY A 427 2.77 34.92 16.85
N HIS A 428 3.30 34.50 17.99
CA HIS A 428 4.61 33.85 18.05
C HIS A 428 4.50 32.41 17.52
N ARG A 429 5.36 32.06 16.54
CA ARG A 429 5.36 30.74 15.91
C ARG A 429 6.17 29.72 16.72
N PHE A 430 5.53 28.64 17.16
CA PHE A 430 6.15 27.53 17.89
C PHE A 430 6.56 26.39 16.97
N VAL A 431 5.71 26.07 15.98
CA VAL A 431 5.96 25.00 15.02
C VAL A 431 6.09 25.62 13.63
N LYS A 432 7.15 25.21 12.92
CA LYS A 432 7.25 25.32 11.46
C LYS A 432 7.81 23.98 10.97
N HIS A 433 7.03 23.24 10.20
CA HIS A 433 7.46 21.97 9.63
C HIS A 433 7.16 21.95 8.14
N GLU A 434 8.19 21.74 7.33
CA GLU A 434 8.09 21.70 5.87
C GLU A 434 7.93 20.24 5.41
N PHE A 435 7.11 20.04 4.39
CA PHE A 435 6.80 18.75 3.79
C PHE A 435 7.10 18.79 2.29
N ASP A 436 7.60 17.68 1.76
CA ASP A 436 7.77 17.43 0.31
C ASP A 436 6.49 16.83 -0.30
N SER A 437 5.33 17.14 0.28
CA SER A 437 4.02 16.62 -0.12
C SER A 437 2.95 17.66 0.22
N ASN A 438 1.89 17.69 -0.58
CA ASN A 438 0.73 18.51 -0.25
C ASN A 438 0.16 18.05 1.09
N ILE A 439 -0.22 19.00 1.94
CA ILE A 439 -0.86 18.75 3.23
C ILE A 439 -2.29 19.23 3.21
N GLY A 440 -3.14 18.62 4.03
CA GLY A 440 -4.59 18.81 3.97
C GLY A 440 -5.21 19.19 5.29
N PRO A 441 -6.00 18.30 5.89
CA PRO A 441 -6.76 18.61 7.08
C PRO A 441 -5.84 19.02 8.22
N VAL A 442 -6.39 19.84 9.13
CA VAL A 442 -5.72 20.28 10.34
C VAL A 442 -6.64 20.07 11.54
N ALA A 443 -6.06 19.63 12.66
CA ALA A 443 -6.74 19.54 13.93
C ALA A 443 -5.83 20.05 15.05
N ILE A 444 -6.43 20.60 16.10
CA ILE A 444 -5.74 21.00 17.33
C ILE A 444 -6.59 20.59 18.53
N THR A 445 -5.95 20.18 19.63
CA THR A 445 -6.66 19.90 20.87
C THR A 445 -7.23 21.19 21.48
N PRO A 446 -8.36 21.13 22.20
CA PRO A 446 -8.96 22.31 22.82
C PRO A 446 -8.03 23.06 23.78
N ASP A 447 -7.08 22.37 24.41
CA ASP A 447 -6.05 22.92 25.31
C ASP A 447 -4.83 23.50 24.58
N GLY A 448 -4.72 23.32 23.26
CA GLY A 448 -3.60 23.82 22.45
C GLY A 448 -2.32 22.99 22.54
N ASP A 449 -2.29 21.90 23.32
CA ASP A 449 -1.06 21.13 23.57
C ASP A 449 -0.61 20.29 22.37
N TYR A 450 -1.55 19.82 21.54
CA TYR A 450 -1.28 18.97 20.38
C TYR A 450 -1.96 19.47 19.13
N ALA A 451 -1.25 19.41 18.01
CA ALA A 451 -1.77 19.74 16.69
C ALA A 451 -1.38 18.68 15.67
N ALA A 452 -2.21 18.48 14.65
CA ALA A 452 -1.99 17.46 13.64
C ALA A 452 -2.36 17.93 12.24
N THR A 453 -1.68 17.37 11.25
CA THR A 453 -2.03 17.47 9.83
C THR A 453 -1.73 16.17 9.11
N SER A 454 -2.35 15.96 7.94
CA SER A 454 -2.06 14.81 7.08
C SER A 454 -1.49 15.26 5.75
N THR A 455 -0.49 14.54 5.27
CA THR A 455 0.00 14.63 3.90
C THR A 455 -0.92 13.83 2.97
N PHE A 456 -1.04 14.33 1.75
CA PHE A 456 -1.60 13.60 0.63
C PHE A 456 -0.49 12.78 -0.07
N ASN A 457 -0.82 12.17 -1.20
CA ASN A 457 0.15 11.45 -2.02
C ASN A 457 1.41 12.28 -2.32
N PRO A 458 2.58 11.63 -2.41
CA PRO A 458 2.80 10.19 -2.23
C PRO A 458 3.00 9.74 -0.77
N ASP A 459 3.15 10.65 0.19
CA ASP A 459 3.55 10.32 1.56
C ASP A 459 2.41 9.71 2.42
N CYS A 460 1.16 10.12 2.18
CA CYS A 460 -0.05 9.52 2.78
C CYS A 460 0.07 9.25 4.30
N SER A 461 0.56 10.23 5.06
CA SER A 461 0.86 10.07 6.48
C SER A 461 0.28 11.19 7.33
N THR A 462 -0.08 10.87 8.56
CA THR A 462 -0.56 11.82 9.55
C THR A 462 0.55 12.15 10.53
N TYR A 463 0.75 13.45 10.77
CA TYR A 463 1.80 13.99 11.61
C TYR A 463 1.17 14.67 12.81
N LEU A 464 1.68 14.34 13.99
CA LEU A 464 1.26 14.90 15.26
C LEU A 464 2.42 15.69 15.85
N PHE A 465 2.12 16.86 16.40
CA PHE A 465 3.08 17.79 16.97
C PHE A 465 2.74 18.06 18.43
N ASN A 466 3.78 18.12 19.26
CA ASN A 466 3.67 18.73 20.58
C ASN A 466 3.92 20.23 20.41
N VAL A 467 2.90 21.04 20.65
CA VAL A 467 2.95 22.48 20.36
C VAL A 467 3.90 23.20 21.29
N ALA A 468 3.86 22.90 22.59
CA ALA A 468 4.72 23.53 23.58
C ALA A 468 6.22 23.26 23.34
N ALA A 469 6.55 22.04 22.90
CA ALA A 469 7.91 21.67 22.53
C ALA A 469 8.34 22.20 21.16
N GLY A 470 7.37 22.53 20.27
CA GLY A 470 7.65 22.90 18.88
C GLY A 470 8.14 21.73 18.02
N GLU A 471 7.95 20.49 18.49
CA GLU A 471 8.54 19.29 17.90
C GLU A 471 7.46 18.33 17.37
N ARG A 472 7.81 17.60 16.30
CA ARG A 472 7.00 16.49 15.80
C ARG A 472 7.03 15.35 16.81
N LEU A 473 5.86 14.97 17.31
CA LEU A 473 5.68 13.85 18.23
C LEU A 473 5.74 12.51 17.50
N LEU A 474 4.98 12.35 16.40
CA LEU A 474 4.98 11.13 15.60
C LEU A 474 4.62 11.37 14.13
N ARG A 475 4.93 10.36 13.31
CA ARG A 475 4.41 10.16 11.95
C ARG A 475 3.70 8.82 11.95
N HIS A 476 2.45 8.80 11.49
CA HIS A 476 1.61 7.62 11.36
C HIS A 476 1.28 7.42 9.88
N GLU A 477 1.57 6.24 9.34
CA GLU A 477 1.22 5.91 7.96
C GLU A 477 -0.27 5.56 7.86
N ASN A 478 -0.99 6.22 6.95
CA ASN A 478 -2.44 6.10 6.91
C ASN A 478 -2.87 4.76 6.28
N GLN A 479 -3.71 3.98 6.98
CA GLN A 479 -4.14 2.65 6.50
C GLN A 479 -4.94 2.67 5.18
N HIS A 480 -5.69 3.75 4.94
CA HIS A 480 -6.61 3.86 3.79
C HIS A 480 -6.25 5.03 2.88
N GLY A 481 -4.97 5.42 2.84
CA GLY A 481 -4.45 6.50 1.99
C GLY A 481 -4.79 7.90 2.52
N ASN A 482 -5.32 8.75 1.64
CA ASN A 482 -5.54 10.17 1.95
C ASN A 482 -6.61 10.37 3.02
N VAL A 483 -6.26 11.08 4.08
CA VAL A 483 -7.19 11.49 5.14
C VAL A 483 -7.73 12.87 4.80
N GLN A 484 -9.06 12.97 4.75
CA GLN A 484 -9.77 14.22 4.44
C GLN A 484 -10.27 14.96 5.69
N HIS A 485 -10.32 14.29 6.82
CA HIS A 485 -10.82 14.84 8.08
C HIS A 485 -9.96 14.39 9.25
N LEU A 486 -9.63 15.33 10.13
CA LEU A 486 -8.93 15.09 11.38
C LEU A 486 -9.69 15.78 12.51
N ASP A 487 -9.78 15.12 13.65
CA ASP A 487 -10.29 15.73 14.86
C ASP A 487 -9.78 15.01 16.11
N PHE A 488 -9.57 15.77 17.18
CA PHE A 488 -9.23 15.21 18.48
C PHE A 488 -10.49 14.91 19.28
N VAL A 489 -10.55 13.70 19.82
CA VAL A 489 -11.65 13.22 20.67
C VAL A 489 -11.07 12.78 22.00
N GLU A 490 -11.61 13.28 23.11
CA GLU A 490 -11.22 12.85 24.44
C GLU A 490 -11.88 11.51 24.78
N ARG A 491 -11.09 10.51 25.19
CA ARG A 491 -11.60 9.21 25.67
C ARG A 491 -10.85 8.78 26.92
N GLY A 492 -11.58 8.67 28.03
CA GLY A 492 -11.02 8.19 29.30
C GLY A 492 -9.87 9.05 29.84
N GLY A 493 -9.90 10.37 29.58
CA GLY A 493 -8.85 11.32 29.96
C GLY A 493 -7.62 11.33 29.06
N ASN A 494 -7.65 10.62 27.93
CA ASN A 494 -6.58 10.65 26.92
C ASN A 494 -7.12 11.16 25.59
N TRP A 495 -6.26 11.86 24.84
CA TRP A 495 -6.57 12.29 23.48
C TRP A 495 -6.42 11.14 22.49
N MET A 496 -7.41 11.04 21.60
CA MET A 496 -7.37 10.20 20.41
C MET A 496 -7.53 11.11 19.20
N LEU A 497 -6.60 11.02 18.25
CA LEU A 497 -6.73 11.68 16.95
C LEU A 497 -7.51 10.75 16.02
N ARG A 498 -8.70 11.17 15.59
CA ARG A 498 -9.50 10.44 14.61
C ARG A 498 -9.11 10.87 13.20
N LEU A 499 -8.90 9.88 12.34
CA LEU A 499 -8.56 10.00 10.94
C LEU A 499 -9.78 9.54 10.13
N GLY A 500 -10.37 10.46 9.38
CA GLY A 500 -11.58 10.22 8.58
C GLY A 500 -12.88 10.60 9.28
N ASN A 501 -13.97 10.54 8.53
CA ASN A 501 -15.31 10.82 9.04
C ASN A 501 -15.78 9.67 9.93
N PRO A 502 -16.27 9.91 11.18
CA PRO A 502 -16.74 8.84 12.06
C PRO A 502 -17.81 7.94 11.44
N ASP A 503 -18.64 8.49 10.57
CA ASP A 503 -19.71 7.77 9.87
C ASP A 503 -19.22 7.12 8.56
N GLY A 504 -17.93 7.23 8.25
CA GLY A 504 -17.30 6.65 7.06
C GLY A 504 -16.73 5.26 7.31
N ASP A 505 -16.62 4.47 6.23
CA ASP A 505 -16.22 3.06 6.29
C ASP A 505 -14.73 2.82 6.55
N SER A 506 -13.91 3.87 6.52
CA SER A 506 -12.45 3.77 6.63
C SER A 506 -11.86 4.52 7.83
N ALA A 507 -12.71 5.10 8.68
CA ALA A 507 -12.24 5.93 9.78
C ALA A 507 -11.73 5.12 10.96
N TYR A 508 -10.68 5.63 11.59
CA TYR A 508 -10.07 5.02 12.76
C TYR A 508 -9.41 6.09 13.63
N GLY A 509 -9.12 5.75 14.87
CA GLY A 509 -8.52 6.66 15.84
C GLY A 509 -7.18 6.13 16.33
N ILE A 510 -6.19 7.01 16.39
CA ILE A 510 -4.88 6.72 16.95
C ILE A 510 -4.68 7.46 18.27
N ASP A 511 -3.96 6.85 19.20
CA ASP A 511 -3.48 7.53 20.40
C ASP A 511 -2.26 8.42 20.08
N LEU A 512 -1.79 9.17 21.08
CA LEU A 512 -0.59 10.02 20.96
C LEU A 512 0.72 9.21 20.77
N GLY A 513 0.67 7.88 20.85
CA GLY A 513 1.76 6.98 20.50
C GLY A 513 1.66 6.40 19.09
N GLY A 514 0.57 6.69 18.36
CA GLY A 514 0.32 6.20 17.00
C GLY A 514 -0.37 4.83 16.95
N HIS A 515 -0.79 4.28 18.09
CA HIS A 515 -1.49 2.99 18.12
C HIS A 515 -2.96 3.21 17.75
N ILE A 516 -3.50 2.33 16.91
CA ILE A 516 -4.93 2.34 16.59
C ILE A 516 -5.71 1.85 17.80
N VAL A 517 -6.51 2.75 18.40
CA VAL A 517 -7.29 2.50 19.61
C VAL A 517 -8.80 2.52 19.34
N TRP A 518 -9.22 2.88 18.13
CA TRP A 518 -10.61 2.86 17.70
C TRP A 518 -10.72 2.66 16.19
N LYS A 519 -11.81 2.03 15.74
CA LYS A 519 -12.19 1.86 14.34
C LYS A 519 -13.66 2.20 14.19
N SER A 520 -14.08 2.78 13.06
CA SER A 520 -15.50 3.02 12.77
C SER A 520 -16.27 1.70 12.65
N GLU A 521 -17.59 1.77 12.74
CA GLU A 521 -18.45 0.59 12.57
C GLU A 521 -18.28 -0.04 11.18
N GLY A 522 -18.20 0.79 10.14
CA GLY A 522 -17.94 0.31 8.77
C GLY A 522 -16.60 -0.41 8.63
N LEU A 523 -15.53 0.10 9.26
CA LEU A 523 -14.22 -0.54 9.22
C LEU A 523 -14.18 -1.85 10.03
N GLN A 524 -14.91 -1.93 11.14
CA GLN A 524 -15.06 -3.17 11.91
C GLN A 524 -15.87 -4.22 11.14
N ARG A 525 -16.97 -3.81 10.50
CA ARG A 525 -17.78 -4.65 9.62
C ARG A 525 -16.94 -5.22 8.50
N GLN A 526 -16.17 -4.38 7.80
CA GLN A 526 -15.29 -4.82 6.72
C GLN A 526 -14.24 -5.81 7.21
N ALA A 527 -13.57 -5.53 8.34
CA ALA A 527 -12.59 -6.46 8.89
C ALA A 527 -13.20 -7.83 9.26
N ARG A 528 -14.44 -7.84 9.79
CA ARG A 528 -15.17 -9.08 10.07
C ARG A 528 -15.57 -9.80 8.79
N LEU A 529 -16.03 -9.06 7.78
CA LEU A 529 -16.35 -9.62 6.46
C LEU A 529 -15.12 -10.33 5.86
N ASP A 530 -13.97 -9.68 5.87
CA ASP A 530 -12.72 -10.25 5.36
C ASP A 530 -12.30 -11.50 6.14
N GLU A 531 -12.39 -11.48 7.48
CA GLU A 531 -12.11 -12.63 8.34
C GLU A 531 -13.02 -13.83 8.01
N LEU A 532 -14.32 -13.59 7.81
CA LEU A 532 -15.28 -14.64 7.44
C LEU A 532 -14.98 -15.24 6.07
N LEU A 533 -14.66 -14.38 5.09
CA LEU A 533 -14.31 -14.83 3.74
C LEU A 533 -13.02 -15.66 3.75
N GLU A 534 -11.98 -15.21 4.45
CA GLU A 534 -10.73 -15.96 4.60
C GLU A 534 -10.98 -17.30 5.30
N GLY A 535 -11.67 -17.29 6.44
CA GLY A 535 -12.05 -18.51 7.16
C GLY A 535 -12.84 -19.50 6.29
N SER A 536 -13.75 -19.00 5.45
CA SER A 536 -14.55 -19.86 4.56
C SER A 536 -13.73 -20.62 3.53
N THR A 537 -12.55 -20.09 3.14
CA THR A 537 -11.67 -20.76 2.18
C THR A 537 -10.88 -21.93 2.76
N GLU A 538 -10.63 -21.90 4.08
CA GLU A 538 -9.88 -22.94 4.79
C GLU A 538 -10.79 -24.00 5.43
N ALA A 539 -12.05 -23.65 5.67
CA ALA A 539 -13.07 -24.48 6.29
C ALA A 539 -13.53 -25.65 5.41
N ASP A 540 -14.14 -26.67 6.04
CA ASP A 540 -14.91 -27.67 5.30
C ASP A 540 -16.20 -27.08 4.72
N LEU A 541 -16.85 -27.78 3.80
CA LEU A 541 -17.98 -27.23 3.03
C LEU A 541 -19.17 -26.79 3.90
N HIS A 542 -19.43 -27.41 5.05
CA HIS A 542 -20.55 -27.00 5.91
C HIS A 542 -20.17 -25.77 6.73
N GLU A 543 -18.99 -25.78 7.35
CA GLU A 543 -18.48 -24.62 8.10
C GLU A 543 -18.29 -23.41 7.17
N ALA A 544 -17.85 -23.62 5.93
CA ALA A 544 -17.75 -22.56 4.92
C ALA A 544 -19.12 -21.94 4.60
N LEU A 545 -20.20 -22.71 4.55
CA LEU A 545 -21.55 -22.15 4.35
C LEU A 545 -21.96 -21.27 5.52
N ASP A 546 -21.78 -21.74 6.76
CA ASP A 546 -22.12 -20.95 7.95
C ASP A 546 -21.38 -19.61 7.97
N LEU A 547 -20.08 -19.63 7.65
CA LEU A 547 -19.24 -18.42 7.58
C LEU A 547 -19.69 -17.48 6.45
N LEU A 548 -20.01 -18.02 5.28
CA LEU A 548 -20.44 -17.24 4.12
C LEU A 548 -21.86 -16.67 4.28
N GLU A 549 -22.74 -17.34 5.01
CA GLU A 549 -24.07 -16.81 5.37
C GLU A 549 -23.93 -15.61 6.30
N GLU A 550 -23.07 -15.69 7.32
CA GLU A 550 -22.75 -14.52 8.16
C GLU A 550 -22.11 -13.40 7.33
N ALA A 551 -21.22 -13.75 6.40
CA ALA A 551 -20.60 -12.77 5.49
C ALA A 551 -21.65 -12.07 4.61
N MET A 552 -22.69 -12.78 4.17
CA MET A 552 -23.78 -12.25 3.36
C MET A 552 -24.62 -11.24 4.15
N GLU A 553 -24.82 -11.45 5.45
CA GLU A 553 -25.50 -10.49 6.32
C GLU A 553 -24.69 -9.21 6.57
N LEU A 554 -23.36 -9.28 6.49
CA LEU A 554 -22.46 -8.15 6.69
C LEU A 554 -22.12 -7.38 5.40
N ALA A 555 -22.32 -8.00 4.23
CA ALA A 555 -22.12 -7.34 2.95
C ALA A 555 -23.07 -6.15 2.83
N SER A 556 -22.52 -4.94 2.65
CA SER A 556 -23.33 -3.71 2.55
C SER A 556 -23.33 -3.10 1.15
N GLU A 557 -22.44 -3.56 0.30
CA GLU A 557 -22.23 -3.04 -1.05
C GLU A 557 -22.57 -4.11 -2.09
N ASP A 558 -23.15 -3.71 -3.22
CA ASP A 558 -23.56 -4.63 -4.31
C ASP A 558 -22.41 -5.55 -4.78
N TYR A 559 -21.17 -5.04 -4.77
CA TYR A 559 -20.01 -5.85 -5.15
C TYR A 559 -19.64 -6.89 -4.08
N GLU A 560 -19.79 -6.56 -2.79
CA GLU A 560 -19.57 -7.46 -1.66
C GLU A 560 -20.63 -8.57 -1.71
N GLU A 561 -21.90 -8.20 -1.78
CA GLU A 561 -23.04 -9.13 -1.86
C GLU A 561 -22.85 -10.13 -3.01
N ARG A 562 -22.51 -9.64 -4.21
CA ARG A 562 -22.27 -10.53 -5.37
C ARG A 562 -21.03 -11.40 -5.20
N ASN A 563 -20.00 -10.94 -4.48
CA ASN A 563 -18.82 -11.76 -4.22
C ASN A 563 -19.18 -12.90 -3.26
N VAL A 564 -19.81 -12.59 -2.12
CA VAL A 564 -20.26 -13.61 -1.17
C VAL A 564 -21.26 -14.57 -1.81
N ALA A 565 -22.20 -14.08 -2.63
CA ALA A 565 -23.14 -14.94 -3.36
C ALA A 565 -22.41 -15.90 -4.31
N GLY A 566 -21.35 -15.46 -4.99
CA GLY A 566 -20.54 -16.34 -5.84
C GLY A 566 -19.90 -17.47 -5.06
N GLN A 567 -19.36 -17.18 -3.87
CA GLN A 567 -18.75 -18.18 -3.00
C GLN A 567 -19.80 -19.14 -2.40
N LEU A 568 -20.96 -18.64 -1.98
CA LEU A 568 -22.09 -19.48 -1.53
C LEU A 568 -22.56 -20.41 -2.64
N ALA A 569 -22.72 -19.90 -3.87
CA ALA A 569 -23.14 -20.69 -5.01
C ALA A 569 -22.18 -21.86 -5.30
N GLU A 570 -20.87 -21.58 -5.32
CA GLU A 570 -19.85 -22.60 -5.57
C GLU A 570 -19.77 -23.61 -4.41
N THR A 571 -19.91 -23.17 -3.16
CA THR A 571 -19.87 -24.03 -1.98
C THR A 571 -21.07 -24.98 -1.95
N HIS A 572 -22.29 -24.48 -2.18
CA HIS A 572 -23.47 -25.33 -2.34
C HIS A 572 -23.35 -26.29 -3.53
N TRP A 573 -22.79 -25.85 -4.65
CA TRP A 573 -22.54 -26.73 -5.80
C TRP A 573 -21.59 -27.88 -5.45
N LYS A 574 -20.49 -27.58 -4.74
CA LYS A 574 -19.52 -28.59 -4.26
C LYS A 574 -20.17 -29.55 -3.25
N LEU A 575 -21.00 -29.04 -2.35
CA LEU A 575 -21.69 -29.85 -1.36
C LEU A 575 -22.70 -30.79 -2.01
N ALA A 576 -23.52 -30.30 -2.95
CA ALA A 576 -24.41 -31.13 -3.76
C ALA A 576 -23.63 -32.21 -4.52
N LYS A 577 -22.45 -31.90 -5.08
CA LYS A 577 -21.62 -32.92 -5.74
C LYS A 577 -21.17 -34.01 -4.78
N THR A 578 -20.77 -33.63 -3.56
CA THR A 578 -20.29 -34.55 -2.51
C THR A 578 -21.40 -35.47 -2.04
N ILE A 579 -22.57 -34.92 -1.70
CA ILE A 579 -23.76 -35.69 -1.29
C ILE A 579 -24.16 -36.68 -2.39
N LYS A 580 -24.14 -36.27 -3.67
CA LYS A 580 -24.46 -37.19 -4.76
C LYS A 580 -23.48 -38.36 -4.87
N GLN A 581 -22.21 -38.14 -4.55
CA GLN A 581 -21.19 -39.17 -4.59
C GLN A 581 -21.33 -40.17 -3.44
N GLU A 582 -21.69 -39.68 -2.25
CA GLU A 582 -21.78 -40.49 -1.02
C GLU A 582 -23.15 -41.19 -0.90
N ASP A 583 -24.24 -40.44 -1.07
CA ASP A 583 -25.61 -40.90 -0.78
C ASP A 583 -26.50 -41.01 -2.03
N GLY A 584 -26.01 -40.54 -3.18
CA GLY A 584 -26.79 -40.50 -4.42
C GLY A 584 -27.77 -39.33 -4.47
N VAL A 585 -28.87 -39.50 -5.20
CA VAL A 585 -29.85 -38.42 -5.41
C VAL A 585 -30.83 -38.40 -4.24
N THR A 586 -30.64 -37.45 -3.32
CA THR A 586 -31.45 -37.25 -2.11
C THR A 586 -32.22 -35.93 -2.16
N GLY A 587 -33.07 -35.68 -1.16
CA GLY A 587 -33.73 -34.36 -1.01
C GLY A 587 -32.74 -33.25 -0.68
N GLU A 588 -31.75 -33.54 0.15
CA GLU A 588 -30.65 -32.65 0.53
C GLU A 588 -29.78 -32.29 -0.68
N TRP A 589 -29.55 -33.26 -1.58
CA TRP A 589 -28.90 -33.00 -2.86
C TRP A 589 -29.64 -31.95 -3.69
N TRP A 590 -30.97 -32.07 -3.79
CA TRP A 590 -31.80 -31.10 -4.50
C TRP A 590 -31.77 -29.73 -3.83
N GLU A 591 -31.82 -29.68 -2.50
CA GLU A 591 -31.77 -28.43 -1.74
C GLU A 591 -30.50 -27.63 -2.04
N HIS A 592 -29.32 -28.24 -1.92
CA HIS A 592 -28.07 -27.54 -2.24
C HIS A 592 -27.92 -27.21 -3.72
N LEU A 593 -28.45 -28.05 -4.62
CA LEU A 593 -28.44 -27.74 -6.04
C LEU A 593 -29.32 -26.53 -6.37
N ASP A 594 -30.47 -26.42 -5.71
CA ASP A 594 -31.40 -25.28 -5.87
C ASP A 594 -30.83 -24.00 -5.26
N GLN A 595 -30.20 -24.08 -4.08
CA GLN A 595 -29.49 -22.96 -3.46
C GLN A 595 -28.35 -22.45 -4.35
N ALA A 596 -27.54 -23.36 -4.91
CA ALA A 596 -26.49 -22.98 -5.86
C ALA A 596 -27.07 -22.19 -7.06
N ALA A 597 -28.20 -22.62 -7.63
CA ALA A 597 -28.87 -21.88 -8.70
C ALA A 597 -29.35 -20.49 -8.24
N GLN A 598 -29.88 -20.39 -7.02
CA GLN A 598 -30.35 -19.12 -6.47
C GLN A 598 -29.21 -18.12 -6.31
N TYR A 599 -28.09 -18.53 -5.72
CA TYR A 599 -26.95 -17.65 -5.53
C TYR A 599 -26.25 -17.30 -6.85
N TYR A 600 -26.07 -18.25 -7.79
CA TYR A 600 -25.52 -17.89 -9.11
C TYR A 600 -26.41 -16.86 -9.85
N ARG A 601 -27.74 -16.90 -9.67
CA ARG A 601 -28.62 -15.84 -10.22
C ARG A 601 -28.34 -14.47 -9.60
N GLN A 602 -28.05 -14.40 -8.30
CA GLN A 602 -27.72 -13.13 -7.63
C GLN A 602 -26.41 -12.54 -8.15
N THR A 603 -25.51 -13.36 -8.66
CA THR A 603 -24.25 -12.87 -9.25
C THR A 603 -24.37 -12.35 -10.68
N LEU A 604 -25.53 -12.49 -11.35
CA LEU A 604 -25.71 -11.94 -12.70
C LEU A 604 -25.57 -10.40 -12.69
N PRO A 605 -24.97 -9.80 -13.73
CA PRO A 605 -24.62 -10.37 -15.03
C PRO A 605 -23.16 -10.87 -15.12
N ARG A 606 -22.51 -11.23 -14.00
CA ARG A 606 -21.13 -11.74 -14.02
C ARG A 606 -21.01 -13.02 -14.85
N TYR A 607 -19.87 -13.21 -15.50
CA TYR A 607 -19.65 -14.36 -16.36
C TYR A 607 -19.68 -15.67 -15.56
N ALA A 608 -19.00 -15.68 -14.39
CA ALA A 608 -19.02 -16.81 -13.48
C ALA A 608 -20.45 -17.20 -13.05
N GLY A 609 -21.32 -16.21 -12.85
CA GLY A 609 -22.75 -16.42 -12.55
C GLY A 609 -23.51 -17.11 -13.68
N LYS A 610 -23.33 -16.65 -14.92
CA LYS A 610 -23.95 -17.25 -16.11
C LYS A 610 -23.53 -18.71 -16.28
N GLN A 611 -22.23 -18.97 -16.20
CA GLN A 611 -21.68 -20.33 -16.33
C GLN A 611 -22.13 -21.25 -15.19
N GLY A 612 -22.04 -20.79 -13.95
CA GLY A 612 -22.45 -21.53 -12.77
C GLY A 612 -23.94 -21.89 -12.79
N LEU A 613 -24.80 -20.93 -13.12
CA LEU A 613 -26.23 -21.16 -13.26
C LEU A 613 -26.53 -22.16 -14.39
N ALA A 614 -25.90 -22.01 -15.56
CA ALA A 614 -26.05 -22.96 -16.66
C ALA A 614 -25.62 -24.38 -16.28
N LYS A 615 -24.52 -24.51 -15.52
CA LYS A 615 -24.01 -25.79 -15.00
C LYS A 615 -25.02 -26.45 -14.06
N VAL A 616 -25.58 -25.70 -13.12
CA VAL A 616 -26.60 -26.18 -12.19
C VAL A 616 -27.87 -26.61 -12.94
N LYS A 617 -28.38 -25.74 -13.82
CA LYS A 617 -29.60 -26.01 -14.61
C LYS A 617 -29.46 -27.24 -15.49
N ARG A 618 -28.29 -27.43 -16.10
CA ARG A 618 -27.98 -28.63 -16.88
C ARG A 618 -28.01 -29.89 -16.01
N GLN A 619 -27.53 -29.81 -14.78
CA GLN A 619 -27.53 -30.93 -13.84
C GLN A 619 -28.96 -31.27 -13.37
N GLN A 620 -29.78 -30.26 -13.06
CA GLN A 620 -31.21 -30.42 -12.76
C GLN A 620 -31.96 -31.06 -13.95
N GLY A 621 -31.74 -30.54 -15.16
CA GLY A 621 -32.37 -31.04 -16.37
C GLY A 621 -32.03 -32.50 -16.67
N LYS A 622 -30.75 -32.91 -16.50
CA LYS A 622 -30.35 -34.31 -16.60
C LYS A 622 -31.07 -35.20 -15.59
N GLN A 623 -31.13 -34.76 -14.33
CA GLN A 623 -31.80 -35.55 -13.28
C GLN A 623 -33.30 -35.71 -13.56
N HIS A 624 -33.98 -34.65 -14.00
CA HIS A 624 -35.39 -34.76 -14.39
C HIS A 624 -35.62 -35.70 -15.58
N LEU A 625 -34.68 -35.83 -16.52
CA LEU A 625 -34.77 -36.84 -17.56
C LEU A 625 -34.64 -38.26 -17.00
N ASP A 626 -33.70 -38.47 -16.08
CA ASP A 626 -33.52 -39.76 -15.41
C ASP A 626 -34.77 -40.16 -14.61
N ASP A 627 -35.48 -39.17 -14.04
CA ASP A 627 -36.74 -39.35 -13.31
C ASP A 627 -37.98 -39.46 -14.23
N GLY A 628 -37.82 -39.32 -15.56
CA GLY A 628 -38.92 -39.37 -16.54
C GLY A 628 -39.78 -38.11 -16.64
N ASN A 629 -39.33 -37.00 -16.04
CA ASN A 629 -40.01 -35.70 -16.02
C ASN A 629 -39.54 -34.81 -17.18
N GLU A 630 -39.85 -35.21 -18.42
CA GLU A 630 -39.39 -34.53 -19.65
C GLU A 630 -39.76 -33.03 -19.73
N ALA A 631 -40.96 -32.66 -19.26
CA ALA A 631 -41.42 -31.27 -19.28
C ALA A 631 -40.55 -30.37 -18.39
N THR A 632 -40.26 -30.80 -17.16
CA THR A 632 -39.41 -30.04 -16.23
C THR A 632 -37.97 -30.00 -16.71
N ALA A 633 -37.46 -31.11 -17.24
CA ALA A 633 -36.13 -31.14 -17.85
C ALA A 633 -35.99 -30.13 -18.98
N ARG A 634 -37.01 -30.03 -19.85
CA ARG A 634 -37.04 -29.05 -20.94
C ARG A 634 -37.00 -27.62 -20.44
N GLU A 635 -37.73 -27.28 -19.38
CA GLU A 635 -37.70 -25.94 -18.78
C GLU A 635 -36.30 -25.59 -18.24
N CYS A 636 -35.58 -26.54 -17.62
CA CYS A 636 -34.20 -26.32 -17.21
C CYS A 636 -33.28 -25.95 -18.39
N PHE A 637 -33.37 -26.69 -19.52
CA PHE A 637 -32.55 -26.38 -20.70
C PHE A 637 -32.97 -25.06 -21.38
N LYS A 638 -34.28 -24.74 -21.38
CA LYS A 638 -34.76 -23.44 -21.87
C LYS A 638 -34.21 -22.29 -21.05
N GLU A 639 -34.11 -22.42 -19.73
CA GLU A 639 -33.54 -21.37 -18.87
C GLU A 639 -32.07 -21.07 -19.27
N ILE A 640 -31.29 -22.09 -19.63
CA ILE A 640 -29.93 -21.90 -20.18
C ILE A 640 -29.98 -21.16 -21.52
N ALA A 641 -30.91 -21.53 -22.40
CA ALA A 641 -31.09 -20.86 -23.69
C ALA A 641 -31.47 -19.38 -23.53
N THR A 642 -32.32 -19.07 -22.55
CA THR A 642 -32.71 -17.69 -22.21
C THR A 642 -31.52 -16.90 -21.69
N LEU A 643 -30.68 -17.48 -20.83
CA LEU A 643 -29.46 -16.83 -20.36
C LEU A 643 -28.46 -16.57 -21.49
N GLU A 644 -28.32 -17.51 -22.43
CA GLU A 644 -27.47 -17.36 -23.62
C GLU A 644 -27.94 -16.20 -24.51
N ASP A 645 -29.26 -16.08 -24.74
CA ASP A 645 -29.86 -14.99 -25.53
C ASP A 645 -29.83 -13.64 -24.81
N GLU A 646 -30.14 -13.61 -23.52
CA GLU A 646 -30.20 -12.38 -22.70
C GLU A 646 -28.84 -11.70 -22.59
N TYR A 647 -27.77 -12.49 -22.48
CA TYR A 647 -26.41 -12.00 -22.22
C TYR A 647 -25.45 -12.16 -23.39
N ASP A 648 -25.92 -12.64 -24.55
CA ASP A 648 -25.12 -12.89 -25.76
C ASP A 648 -23.86 -13.73 -25.50
N VAL A 649 -24.02 -14.84 -24.78
CA VAL A 649 -22.93 -15.76 -24.40
C VAL A 649 -23.25 -17.20 -24.74
N GLN A 650 -22.28 -17.95 -25.26
CA GLN A 650 -22.49 -19.37 -25.54
C GLN A 650 -22.47 -20.20 -24.25
N LEU A 651 -23.64 -20.71 -23.84
CA LEU A 651 -23.80 -21.52 -22.62
C LEU A 651 -24.31 -22.94 -22.90
N LEU A 652 -25.15 -23.11 -23.93
CA LEU A 652 -25.68 -24.40 -24.35
C LEU A 652 -24.61 -25.24 -25.04
N THR A 653 -24.44 -26.48 -24.57
CA THR A 653 -23.66 -27.48 -25.29
C THR A 653 -24.47 -28.07 -26.45
N ASP A 654 -23.81 -28.69 -27.42
CA ASP A 654 -24.50 -29.41 -28.50
C ASP A 654 -25.46 -30.49 -27.99
N ALA A 655 -25.13 -31.11 -26.85
CA ALA A 655 -25.99 -32.08 -26.19
C ALA A 655 -27.26 -31.43 -25.62
N ASP A 656 -27.13 -30.24 -25.03
CA ASP A 656 -28.27 -29.48 -24.52
C ASP A 656 -29.18 -29.02 -25.67
N LYS A 657 -28.59 -28.54 -26.78
CA LYS A 657 -29.33 -28.14 -27.99
C LYS A 657 -30.11 -29.32 -28.59
N ARG A 658 -29.51 -30.51 -28.65
CA ARG A 658 -30.21 -31.73 -29.09
C ARG A 658 -31.39 -32.06 -28.18
N ARG A 659 -31.18 -32.06 -26.86
CA ARG A 659 -32.24 -32.33 -25.88
C ARG A 659 -33.40 -31.33 -25.98
N LEU A 660 -33.11 -30.04 -26.13
CA LEU A 660 -34.12 -28.99 -26.34
C LEU A 660 -35.01 -29.25 -27.56
N ASN A 661 -34.43 -29.81 -28.63
CA ASN A 661 -35.15 -30.13 -29.86
C ASN A 661 -35.94 -31.46 -29.77
N GLU A 662 -35.47 -32.40 -28.96
CA GLU A 662 -36.08 -33.73 -28.80
C GLU A 662 -37.23 -33.74 -27.78
N LEU A 663 -37.13 -32.93 -26.72
CA LEU A 663 -38.14 -32.82 -25.67
C LEU A 663 -39.34 -31.99 -26.14
N ARG A 664 -40.55 -32.57 -26.04
CA ARG A 664 -41.78 -31.99 -26.59
C ARG A 664 -42.47 -30.95 -25.72
#